data_AF-A0A9E3TV60-F1
#
_entry.id   AF-A0A9E3TV60-F1
#
_cell.length_a   1.000
_cell.length_b   1.000
_cell.length_c   1.000
_cell.angle_alpha   90.00
_cell.angle_beta   90.00
_cell.angle_gamma   90.00
#
_symmetry.space_group_name_H-M   'P 1'
#
loop_
_entity.id
_entity.type
_entity.pdbx_description
1 polymer ?
#
loop_
_entity_poly.entity_id
_entity_poly.type
_entity_poly.pdbx_seq_one_letter_code
_entity_poly.pdbx_strand_id
1 'polypeptide(L)'
;MPAIYPIATSRVSEQLSQARLQSQFEFDRLALVRLQDQLSTGIRLTAPSDDAPAAARAITVQRLLEQKQQVITNVNTTSSYVAATDNALTRVSDLLTSIRANALAAVDSTNSDSERRVIAEEINRAIEQLTDVGNQVFRGRYLFAGSKTTQAPFQLEGTNIVYEGNEVGLKSLVDAEFLLDANVTGNEVFGAISSEVQGTVDLEPILTLNTKLSSLRGGLGITKSSFLVSDGFSTKTINIASAETVGDVVRLIESNPPDGRQVTVNLTNNGLAIDIDDAGGGNLTIREVSGGTTAKQLGIFNPLGVGIKQLFGTDLSPQLRPTTKLTDILGTRASVLLESNSINNDIAIEANENGESINGVLVRIVSDGTIAGDGAIATFDDVNRVLEVNVNGGVTTAATVVNAINATDQFTAKLDSKLDGTNAGTGLIELGARGTFVGGSGILFDKESGIQIVNGNQTHIVTFETAETIEDLLNLLNGSTAYVSARIAADGRSIEVRSRLSGADFKIGENGGTTATELGLRTLDRDTRLVDLNFGRGVDLTGGNDGLATDPNFVRGNGQRVDFIIRRDGSPDLNIDVSSANTIGDVIDLINRHPDNRGASPITARLAQYGNGIQITDENNSGAQSLTIVRGQSFAAWDLGLIPRNQETAQLSASVPAEATVSFPQPNDRNTGIVISAQVGGPSFNGVQVIYRDILNSGAATATFAGGRLFVDIDAGQTTANTIIDAINAQGTFTAQLENLQDPANDGSGAIQTTGVVATFAGGAFDQVQGADVNPAETKGVFNSLLRLSKALKDFDSVEIGRAVEMLDNDFERLTFSRAELGARSRSLDVLSQRVQDEDVQLRATLSEEIDADLVNVISDLSARQANLEATLRVIGQTLQLTVLNFL
;
A
#
# COMPACT_ATOMS: atom_id res chain seq x y z
N MET A 1 65.17 -37.65 21.67
CA MET A 1 65.81 -38.95 21.97
C MET A 1 64.75 -39.90 22.53
N PRO A 2 64.38 -40.98 21.82
CA PRO A 2 63.81 -42.14 22.47
C PRO A 2 64.90 -43.17 22.78
N ALA A 3 64.82 -43.68 24.00
CA ALA A 3 65.77 -44.59 24.61
C ALA A 3 65.75 -45.96 23.94
N ILE A 4 66.96 -46.50 23.71
CA ILE A 4 67.16 -47.93 23.53
C ILE A 4 66.75 -48.57 24.86
N TYR A 5 65.58 -49.20 24.92
CA TYR A 5 65.23 -50.07 26.05
C TYR A 5 66.23 -51.23 26.07
N PRO A 6 67.05 -51.39 27.12
CA PRO A 6 67.97 -52.51 27.21
C PRO A 6 67.16 -53.80 27.29
N ILE A 7 67.49 -54.74 26.42
CA ILE A 7 66.89 -56.07 26.44
C ILE A 7 67.36 -56.75 27.74
N ALA A 8 66.43 -57.02 28.65
CA ALA A 8 66.69 -57.85 29.82
C ALA A 8 67.08 -59.26 29.33
N THR A 9 68.31 -59.69 29.63
CA THR A 9 68.95 -60.90 29.14
C THR A 9 68.53 -62.18 29.89
N SER A 10 67.24 -62.33 30.22
CA SER A 10 66.71 -63.57 30.78
C SER A 10 65.50 -64.07 29.99
N ARG A 11 65.74 -65.09 29.15
CA ARG A 11 64.76 -65.97 28.48
C ARG A 11 63.50 -65.28 27.93
N VAL A 12 63.68 -64.58 26.82
CA VAL A 12 62.61 -64.34 25.84
C VAL A 12 62.61 -65.51 24.85
N SER A 13 61.46 -66.07 24.47
CA SER A 13 61.43 -67.16 23.48
C SER A 13 61.85 -66.65 22.10
N GLU A 14 62.55 -67.49 21.33
CA GLU A 14 62.99 -67.18 19.96
C GLU A 14 61.83 -66.72 19.05
N GLN A 15 60.65 -67.32 19.25
CA GLN A 15 59.40 -66.90 18.59
C GLN A 15 58.98 -65.48 18.96
N LEU A 16 59.13 -65.05 20.22
CA LEU A 16 58.80 -63.68 20.63
C LEU A 16 59.81 -62.67 20.05
N SER A 17 61.11 -63.02 19.98
CA SER A 17 62.11 -62.16 19.32
C SER A 17 61.89 -62.04 17.82
N GLN A 18 61.55 -63.15 17.15
CA GLN A 18 61.26 -63.16 15.72
C GLN A 18 59.97 -62.39 15.41
N ALA A 19 58.91 -62.60 16.19
CA ALA A 19 57.66 -61.85 16.04
C ALA A 19 57.85 -60.35 16.29
N ARG A 20 58.69 -59.97 17.26
CA ARG A 20 59.03 -58.57 17.53
C ARG A 20 59.85 -57.95 16.39
N LEU A 21 60.80 -58.67 15.82
CA LEU A 21 61.59 -58.20 14.66
C LEU A 21 60.74 -58.09 13.38
N GLN A 22 59.81 -59.02 13.14
CA GLN A 22 58.86 -58.92 12.02
C GLN A 22 57.89 -57.75 12.21
N SER A 23 57.37 -57.56 13.44
CA SER A 23 56.54 -56.39 13.75
C SER A 23 57.31 -55.08 13.61
N GLN A 24 58.59 -55.05 13.95
CA GLN A 24 59.46 -53.89 13.78
C GLN A 24 59.73 -53.61 12.29
N PHE A 25 60.00 -54.66 11.50
CA PHE A 25 60.20 -54.54 10.06
C PHE A 25 58.97 -53.97 9.34
N GLU A 26 57.77 -54.49 9.62
CA GLU A 26 56.54 -53.97 9.01
C GLU A 26 56.23 -52.54 9.48
N PHE A 27 56.54 -52.21 10.74
CA PHE A 27 56.42 -50.84 11.26
C PHE A 27 57.37 -49.87 10.53
N ASP A 28 58.65 -50.24 10.37
CA ASP A 28 59.64 -49.40 9.70
C ASP A 28 59.35 -49.26 8.19
N ARG A 29 58.88 -50.34 7.55
CA ARG A 29 58.44 -50.32 6.15
C ARG A 29 57.26 -49.37 5.93
N LEU A 30 56.22 -49.45 6.78
CA LEU A 30 55.07 -48.54 6.69
C LEU A 30 55.47 -47.08 6.94
N ALA A 31 56.35 -46.85 7.92
CA ALA A 31 56.84 -45.51 8.21
C ALA A 31 57.70 -44.92 7.08
N LEU A 32 58.50 -45.74 6.38
CA LEU A 32 59.25 -45.31 5.19
C LEU A 32 58.31 -44.92 4.06
N VAL A 33 57.26 -45.70 3.79
CA VAL A 33 56.25 -45.33 2.77
C VAL A 33 55.63 -43.98 3.11
N ARG A 34 55.24 -43.76 4.36
CA ARG A 34 54.69 -42.47 4.79
C ARG A 34 55.67 -41.31 4.64
N LEU A 35 56.93 -41.46 5.03
CA LEU A 35 57.94 -40.41 4.86
C LEU A 35 58.26 -40.15 3.38
N GLN A 36 58.21 -41.18 2.53
CA GLN A 36 58.31 -41.03 1.08
C GLN A 36 57.11 -40.28 0.50
N ASP A 37 55.90 -40.58 0.97
CA ASP A 37 54.68 -39.87 0.58
C ASP A 37 54.72 -38.39 1.03
N GLN A 38 55.15 -38.12 2.26
CA GLN A 38 55.34 -36.76 2.78
C GLN A 38 56.43 -36.00 2.01
N LEU A 39 57.53 -36.68 1.66
CA LEU A 39 58.60 -36.09 0.84
C LEU A 39 58.14 -35.81 -0.59
N SER A 40 57.30 -36.67 -1.17
CA SER A 40 56.79 -36.52 -2.53
C SER A 40 55.68 -35.47 -2.63
N THR A 41 54.81 -35.38 -1.64
CA THR A 41 53.66 -34.46 -1.64
C THR A 41 53.98 -33.11 -0.99
N GLY A 42 55.01 -33.04 -0.15
CA GLY A 42 55.32 -31.88 0.67
C GLY A 42 54.37 -31.68 1.85
N ILE A 43 53.41 -32.60 2.05
CA ILE A 43 52.34 -32.48 3.05
C ILE A 43 52.56 -33.53 4.13
N ARG A 44 52.58 -33.09 5.40
CA ARG A 44 52.72 -33.93 6.60
C ARG A 44 51.45 -34.73 6.87
N LEU A 45 50.27 -34.15 6.62
CA LEU A 45 48.96 -34.73 6.96
C LEU A 45 48.24 -35.26 5.72
N THR A 46 48.18 -36.58 5.56
CA THR A 46 47.50 -37.23 4.41
C THR A 46 46.11 -37.75 4.76
N ALA A 47 45.89 -38.10 6.03
CA ALA A 47 44.60 -38.51 6.58
C ALA A 47 44.35 -37.84 7.95
N PRO A 48 43.08 -37.60 8.34
CA PRO A 48 42.76 -37.04 9.65
C PRO A 48 43.24 -37.89 10.84
N SER A 49 43.46 -39.20 10.62
CA SER A 49 44.02 -40.12 11.62
C SER A 49 45.51 -39.89 11.91
N ASP A 50 46.24 -39.19 11.05
CA ASP A 50 47.68 -38.96 11.21
C ASP A 50 47.97 -38.01 12.38
N ASP A 51 47.12 -36.98 12.56
CA ASP A 51 47.15 -36.03 13.67
C ASP A 51 45.75 -35.38 13.80
N ALA A 52 44.86 -35.98 14.59
CA ALA A 52 43.46 -35.56 14.67
C ALA A 52 43.28 -34.08 15.11
N PRO A 53 44.02 -33.56 16.12
CA PRO A 53 43.98 -32.14 16.45
C PRO A 53 44.44 -31.21 15.34
N ALA A 54 45.57 -31.51 14.67
CA ALA A 54 46.07 -30.67 13.57
C ALA A 54 45.15 -30.74 12.35
N ALA A 55 44.61 -31.92 12.02
CA ALA A 55 43.62 -32.09 10.97
C ALA A 55 42.34 -31.29 11.24
N ALA A 56 41.84 -31.25 12.49
CA ALA A 56 40.68 -30.44 12.85
C ALA A 56 40.92 -28.93 12.68
N ARG A 57 42.12 -28.45 13.03
CA ARG A 57 42.52 -27.05 12.78
C ARG A 57 42.65 -26.76 11.29
N ALA A 58 43.34 -27.62 10.54
CA ALA A 58 43.50 -27.49 9.09
C ALA A 58 42.15 -27.43 8.37
N ILE A 59 41.19 -28.31 8.72
CA ILE A 59 39.83 -28.29 8.16
C ILE A 59 39.11 -26.98 8.49
N THR A 60 39.27 -26.47 9.71
CA THR A 60 38.67 -25.19 10.12
C THR A 60 39.26 -24.03 9.31
N VAL A 61 40.58 -23.98 9.15
CA VAL A 61 41.27 -22.96 8.34
C VAL A 61 40.91 -23.08 6.87
N GLN A 62 40.80 -24.29 6.32
CA GLN A 62 40.34 -24.53 4.94
C GLN A 62 38.93 -23.98 4.70
N ARG A 63 37.99 -24.22 5.63
CA ARG A 63 36.63 -23.66 5.54
C ARG A 63 36.66 -22.12 5.56
N LEU A 64 37.48 -21.53 6.43
CA LEU A 64 37.65 -20.07 6.48
C LEU A 64 38.25 -19.54 5.17
N LEU A 65 39.21 -20.26 4.57
CA LEU A 65 39.82 -19.89 3.30
C LEU A 65 38.80 -19.94 2.15
N GLU A 66 37.98 -20.99 2.08
CA GLU A 66 36.89 -21.08 1.10
C GLU A 66 35.90 -19.92 1.24
N GLN A 67 35.51 -19.60 2.47
CA GLN A 67 34.65 -18.45 2.76
C GLN A 67 35.31 -17.13 2.34
N LYS A 68 36.60 -16.93 2.62
CA LYS A 68 37.35 -15.72 2.23
C LYS A 68 37.49 -15.62 0.72
N GLN A 69 37.72 -16.72 0.01
CA GLN A 69 37.79 -16.74 -1.45
C GLN A 69 36.44 -16.35 -2.10
N GLN A 70 35.32 -16.76 -1.50
CA GLN A 70 33.99 -16.29 -1.92
C GLN A 70 33.83 -14.79 -1.69
N VAL A 71 34.25 -14.28 -0.54
CA VAL A 71 34.23 -12.84 -0.23
C VAL A 71 35.09 -12.04 -1.22
N ILE A 72 36.30 -12.49 -1.55
CA ILE A 72 37.17 -11.85 -2.57
C ILE A 72 36.42 -11.75 -3.90
N THR A 73 35.76 -12.84 -4.32
CA THR A 73 35.00 -12.87 -5.58
C THR A 73 33.82 -11.90 -5.55
N ASN A 74 33.11 -11.82 -4.41
CA ASN A 74 32.01 -10.88 -4.21
C ASN A 74 32.51 -9.43 -4.22
N VAL A 75 33.59 -9.10 -3.51
CA VAL A 75 34.19 -7.76 -3.47
C VAL A 75 34.65 -7.33 -4.87
N ASN A 76 35.37 -8.18 -5.60
CA ASN A 76 35.82 -7.89 -6.97
C ASN A 76 34.64 -7.67 -7.92
N THR A 77 33.59 -8.48 -7.80
CA THR A 77 32.37 -8.32 -8.59
C THR A 77 31.68 -7.00 -8.26
N THR A 78 31.51 -6.70 -6.97
CA THR A 78 30.87 -5.47 -6.48
C THR A 78 31.66 -4.23 -6.91
N SER A 79 33.00 -4.26 -6.79
CA SER A 79 33.89 -3.19 -7.26
C SER A 79 33.75 -2.93 -8.76
N SER A 80 33.64 -3.99 -9.57
CA SER A 80 33.40 -3.85 -11.02
C SER A 80 32.06 -3.17 -11.34
N TYR A 81 31.00 -3.49 -10.58
CA TYR A 81 29.70 -2.82 -10.73
C TYR A 81 29.75 -1.35 -10.30
N VAL A 82 30.34 -1.05 -9.15
CA VAL A 82 30.53 0.32 -8.65
C VAL A 82 31.32 1.17 -9.64
N ALA A 83 32.41 0.65 -10.21
CA ALA A 83 33.19 1.34 -11.24
C ALA A 83 32.40 1.56 -12.54
N ALA A 84 31.59 0.58 -12.97
CA ALA A 84 30.73 0.76 -14.13
C ALA A 84 29.67 1.85 -13.91
N THR A 85 29.07 1.89 -12.71
CA THR A 85 28.11 2.92 -12.30
C THR A 85 28.76 4.30 -12.25
N ASP A 86 29.96 4.45 -11.65
CA ASP A 86 30.64 5.76 -11.59
C ASP A 86 30.99 6.31 -12.99
N ASN A 87 31.42 5.45 -13.91
CA ASN A 87 31.64 5.83 -15.31
C ASN A 87 30.35 6.28 -16.00
N ALA A 88 29.21 5.67 -15.68
CA ALA A 88 27.91 6.09 -16.19
C ALA A 88 27.51 7.46 -15.63
N LEU A 89 27.67 7.68 -14.32
CA LEU A 89 27.36 8.96 -13.66
C LEU A 89 28.26 10.11 -14.14
N THR A 90 29.50 9.82 -14.52
CA THR A 90 30.37 10.82 -15.14
C THR A 90 29.77 11.31 -16.46
N ARG A 91 29.28 10.40 -17.32
CA ARG A 91 28.60 10.80 -18.57
C ARG A 91 27.31 11.58 -18.32
N VAL A 92 26.53 11.21 -17.31
CA VAL A 92 25.36 12.00 -16.89
C VAL A 92 25.80 13.41 -16.48
N SER A 93 26.84 13.54 -15.64
CA SER A 93 27.34 14.82 -15.16
C SER A 93 27.78 15.75 -16.30
N ASP A 94 28.49 15.21 -17.28
CA ASP A 94 28.97 15.95 -18.45
C ASP A 94 27.79 16.43 -19.30
N LEU A 95 26.81 15.56 -19.52
CA LEU A 95 25.60 15.88 -20.28
C LEU A 95 24.78 16.99 -19.61
N LEU A 96 24.55 16.89 -18.31
CA LEU A 96 23.81 17.93 -17.57
C LEU A 96 24.56 19.25 -17.59
N THR A 97 25.90 19.24 -17.52
CA THR A 97 26.71 20.48 -17.57
C THR A 97 26.55 21.18 -18.91
N SER A 98 26.52 20.42 -20.01
CA SER A 98 26.22 20.96 -21.33
C SER A 98 24.80 21.54 -21.41
N ILE A 99 23.81 20.82 -20.89
CA ILE A 99 22.41 21.29 -20.94
C ILE A 99 22.22 22.55 -20.09
N ARG A 100 22.84 22.62 -18.90
CA ARG A 100 22.77 23.80 -18.03
C ARG A 100 23.26 25.05 -18.74
N ALA A 101 24.37 24.95 -19.47
CA ALA A 101 24.90 26.06 -20.26
C ALA A 101 23.88 26.51 -21.33
N ASN A 102 23.24 25.57 -22.02
CA ASN A 102 22.21 25.85 -23.02
C ASN A 102 20.94 26.46 -22.40
N ALA A 103 20.53 25.96 -21.23
CA ALA A 103 19.36 26.44 -20.52
C ALA A 103 19.53 27.89 -20.04
N LEU A 104 20.71 28.22 -19.49
CA LEU A 104 21.06 29.58 -19.10
C LEU A 104 21.11 30.53 -20.29
N ALA A 105 21.62 30.06 -21.44
CA ALA A 105 21.57 30.84 -22.67
C ALA A 105 20.12 31.12 -23.11
N ALA A 106 19.21 30.17 -22.92
CA ALA A 106 17.80 30.29 -23.32
C ALA A 106 16.94 31.21 -22.43
N VAL A 107 17.33 31.42 -21.17
CA VAL A 107 16.69 32.35 -20.23
C VAL A 107 16.89 33.81 -20.66
N ASP A 108 17.91 34.09 -21.48
CA ASP A 108 18.12 35.44 -22.02
C ASP A 108 16.94 35.85 -22.92
N SER A 109 16.27 36.93 -22.55
CA SER A 109 15.05 37.45 -23.21
C SER A 109 15.31 37.99 -24.62
N THR A 110 16.58 38.05 -25.05
CA THR A 110 16.98 38.50 -26.38
C THR A 110 16.98 37.39 -27.45
N ASN A 111 16.81 36.12 -27.08
CA ASN A 111 16.73 35.01 -28.04
C ASN A 111 15.49 35.08 -28.94
N SER A 112 15.65 34.72 -30.20
CA SER A 112 14.54 34.53 -31.14
C SER A 112 13.79 33.21 -30.89
N ASP A 113 12.55 33.12 -31.38
CA ASP A 113 11.75 31.89 -31.32
C ASP A 113 12.43 30.70 -32.00
N SER A 114 13.17 30.96 -33.08
CA SER A 114 13.91 29.93 -33.81
C SER A 114 15.08 29.39 -32.99
N GLU A 115 15.82 30.26 -32.30
CA GLU A 115 16.96 29.85 -31.45
C GLU A 115 16.49 29.01 -30.26
N ARG A 116 15.39 29.39 -29.61
CA ARG A 116 14.80 28.59 -28.52
C ARG A 116 14.37 27.19 -28.97
N ARG A 117 13.79 27.07 -30.18
CA ARG A 117 13.41 25.75 -30.73
C ARG A 117 14.62 24.86 -30.98
N VAL A 118 15.73 25.43 -31.45
CA VAL A 118 16.99 24.69 -31.62
C VAL A 118 17.51 24.20 -30.26
N ILE A 119 17.49 25.05 -29.23
CA ILE A 119 17.89 24.64 -27.87
C ILE A 119 16.97 23.53 -27.34
N ALA A 120 15.67 23.61 -27.58
CA ALA A 120 14.73 22.56 -27.20
C ALA A 120 15.04 21.23 -27.93
N GLU A 121 15.40 21.25 -29.21
CA GLU A 121 15.84 20.04 -29.94
C GLU A 121 17.13 19.45 -29.37
N GLU A 122 18.09 20.28 -28.97
CA GLU A 122 19.31 19.82 -28.28
C GLU A 122 19.01 19.16 -26.93
N ILE A 123 18.08 19.72 -26.15
CA ILE A 123 17.61 19.12 -24.90
C ILE A 123 16.93 17.77 -25.15
N ASN A 124 16.13 17.64 -26.21
CA ASN A 124 15.50 16.36 -26.56
C ASN A 124 16.54 15.28 -26.90
N ARG A 125 17.59 15.62 -27.66
CA ARG A 125 18.72 14.68 -27.90
C ARG A 125 19.44 14.30 -26.62
N ALA A 126 19.57 15.24 -25.69
CA ALA A 126 20.17 14.97 -24.40
C ALA A 126 19.30 14.01 -23.56
N ILE A 127 17.97 14.16 -23.59
CA ILE A 127 17.05 13.21 -22.93
C ILE A 127 17.22 11.80 -23.48
N GLU A 128 17.36 11.64 -24.80
CA GLU A 128 17.62 10.34 -25.44
C GLU A 128 18.94 9.73 -24.93
N GLN A 129 20.04 10.51 -24.97
CA GLN A 129 21.34 10.05 -24.47
C GLN A 129 21.32 9.72 -22.98
N LEU A 130 20.59 10.49 -22.18
CA LEU A 130 20.43 10.24 -20.75
C LEU A 130 19.66 8.94 -20.49
N THR A 131 18.63 8.67 -21.30
CA THR A 131 17.85 7.43 -21.27
C THR A 131 18.75 6.23 -21.60
N ASP A 132 19.61 6.35 -22.60
CA ASP A 132 20.59 5.31 -22.97
C ASP A 132 21.57 5.02 -21.82
N VAL A 133 22.06 6.07 -21.15
CA VAL A 133 22.94 5.91 -19.98
C VAL A 133 22.19 5.26 -18.81
N GLY A 134 20.94 5.69 -18.54
CA GLY A 134 20.07 5.07 -17.53
C GLY A 134 19.76 3.59 -17.82
N ASN A 135 19.75 3.20 -19.08
CA ASN A 135 19.53 1.83 -19.54
C ASN A 135 20.84 1.05 -19.78
N GLN A 136 21.98 1.51 -19.26
CA GLN A 136 23.25 0.83 -19.47
C GLN A 136 23.25 -0.58 -18.84
N VAL A 137 23.68 -1.56 -19.64
CA VAL A 137 23.86 -2.96 -19.24
C VAL A 137 25.32 -3.23 -18.92
N PHE A 138 25.58 -3.87 -17.78
CA PHE A 138 26.89 -4.36 -17.39
C PHE A 138 26.80 -5.83 -16.93
N ARG A 139 27.60 -6.71 -17.57
CA ARG A 139 27.59 -8.16 -17.33
C ARG A 139 26.18 -8.77 -17.38
N GLY A 140 25.36 -8.32 -18.34
CA GLY A 140 23.99 -8.82 -18.57
C GLY A 140 22.93 -8.30 -17.60
N ARG A 141 23.23 -7.27 -16.80
CA ARG A 141 22.30 -6.65 -15.84
C ARG A 141 22.24 -5.14 -16.03
N TYR A 142 21.05 -4.56 -15.91
CA TYR A 142 20.86 -3.11 -15.90
C TYR A 142 21.39 -2.50 -14.60
N LEU A 143 22.22 -1.46 -14.72
CA LEU A 143 22.88 -0.85 -13.57
C LEU A 143 21.89 -0.15 -12.63
N PHE A 144 20.92 0.56 -13.20
CA PHE A 144 20.02 1.48 -12.49
C PHE A 144 18.61 0.92 -12.22
N ALA A 145 18.38 -0.38 -12.44
CA ALA A 145 17.05 -1.00 -12.24
C ALA A 145 16.76 -1.43 -10.80
N GLY A 146 17.62 -1.08 -9.83
CA GLY A 146 17.54 -1.60 -8.47
C GLY A 146 17.75 -3.12 -8.47
N SER A 147 16.81 -3.87 -7.93
CA SER A 147 16.84 -5.35 -7.91
C SER A 147 16.20 -5.98 -9.15
N LYS A 148 15.45 -5.22 -9.97
CA LYS A 148 14.86 -5.67 -11.25
C LYS A 148 15.88 -5.67 -12.40
N THR A 149 17.03 -6.29 -12.19
CA THR A 149 18.21 -6.17 -13.07
C THR A 149 18.06 -6.72 -14.50
N THR A 150 16.97 -7.41 -14.82
CA THR A 150 16.71 -8.03 -16.13
C THR A 150 15.79 -7.21 -17.03
N GLN A 151 15.23 -6.10 -16.54
CA GLN A 151 14.32 -5.21 -17.28
C GLN A 151 14.95 -3.83 -17.44
N ALA A 152 14.77 -3.20 -18.60
CA ALA A 152 15.23 -1.84 -18.82
C ALA A 152 14.49 -0.88 -17.87
N PRO A 153 15.22 -0.09 -17.05
CA PRO A 153 14.60 0.76 -16.04
C PRO A 153 13.87 1.99 -16.61
N PHE A 154 14.30 2.53 -17.75
CA PHE A 154 13.69 3.73 -18.35
C PHE A 154 13.09 3.39 -19.72
N GLN A 155 11.83 3.73 -19.93
CA GLN A 155 11.12 3.52 -21.20
C GLN A 155 10.48 4.82 -21.66
N LEU A 156 10.56 5.10 -22.96
CA LEU A 156 9.93 6.28 -23.56
C LEU A 156 8.49 5.95 -23.93
N GLU A 157 7.55 6.70 -23.35
CA GLU A 157 6.10 6.60 -23.60
C GLU A 157 5.61 7.95 -24.16
N GLY A 158 5.48 8.03 -25.48
CA GLY A 158 5.21 9.31 -26.16
C GLY A 158 6.37 10.31 -25.94
N THR A 159 6.10 11.38 -25.19
CA THR A 159 7.11 12.37 -24.79
C THR A 159 7.62 12.18 -23.36
N ASN A 160 7.08 11.22 -22.61
CA ASN A 160 7.35 11.04 -21.19
C ASN A 160 8.28 9.84 -20.96
N ILE A 161 8.91 9.77 -19.79
CA ILE A 161 9.77 8.64 -19.40
C ILE A 161 9.13 7.87 -18.25
N VAL A 162 8.89 6.57 -18.44
CA VAL A 162 8.38 5.63 -17.42
C VAL A 162 9.55 4.93 -16.73
N TYR A 163 9.51 4.87 -15.39
CA TYR A 163 10.47 4.13 -14.58
C TYR A 163 9.95 2.76 -14.12
N GLU A 164 10.51 1.71 -14.71
CA GLU A 164 10.17 0.30 -14.46
C GLU A 164 11.08 -0.38 -13.42
N GLY A 165 12.11 0.31 -12.95
CA GLY A 165 12.96 -0.16 -11.86
C GLY A 165 12.28 -0.11 -10.49
N ASN A 166 13.04 -0.41 -9.44
CA ASN A 166 12.58 -0.25 -8.05
C ASN A 166 13.63 0.46 -7.19
N GLU A 167 13.23 0.81 -5.97
CA GLU A 167 14.06 1.50 -4.96
C GLU A 167 14.93 0.53 -4.15
N VAL A 168 14.90 -0.77 -4.47
CA VAL A 168 15.60 -1.80 -3.72
C VAL A 168 16.97 -2.04 -4.34
N GLY A 169 18.04 -1.66 -3.63
CA GLY A 169 19.42 -1.95 -4.01
C GLY A 169 19.74 -3.44 -4.03
N LEU A 170 20.67 -3.85 -4.90
CA LEU A 170 21.20 -5.20 -4.94
C LEU A 170 22.28 -5.37 -3.88
N LYS A 171 21.99 -6.13 -2.81
CA LYS A 171 22.97 -6.37 -1.73
C LYS A 171 23.94 -7.48 -2.08
N SER A 172 25.22 -7.25 -1.78
CA SER A 172 26.32 -8.20 -1.94
C SER A 172 27.02 -8.41 -0.61
N LEU A 173 27.26 -9.67 -0.23
CA LEU A 173 28.00 -10.01 0.98
C LEU A 173 29.50 -9.80 0.74
N VAL A 174 30.07 -8.78 1.38
CA VAL A 174 31.46 -8.37 1.16
C VAL A 174 32.35 -8.60 2.39
N ASP A 175 31.79 -8.98 3.53
CA ASP A 175 32.51 -9.56 4.67
C ASP A 175 31.55 -10.47 5.47
N ALA A 176 32.06 -11.19 6.47
CA ALA A 176 31.22 -11.94 7.40
C ALA A 176 30.20 -10.99 8.06
N GLU A 177 28.93 -11.19 7.70
CA GLU A 177 27.78 -10.40 8.20
C GLU A 177 27.68 -8.95 7.70
N PHE A 178 28.54 -8.51 6.77
CA PHE A 178 28.45 -7.17 6.18
C PHE A 178 27.95 -7.20 4.73
N LEU A 179 26.75 -6.64 4.52
CA LEU A 179 26.13 -6.45 3.21
C LEU A 179 26.39 -5.02 2.72
N LEU A 180 26.87 -4.90 1.48
CA LEU A 180 27.02 -3.62 0.78
C LEU A 180 26.12 -3.60 -0.46
N ASP A 181 25.53 -2.45 -0.75
CA ASP A 181 24.78 -2.25 -1.99
C ASP A 181 25.74 -2.21 -3.19
N ALA A 182 25.54 -3.16 -4.10
CA ALA A 182 26.36 -3.36 -5.29
C ALA A 182 25.99 -2.43 -6.46
N ASN A 183 24.83 -1.79 -6.40
CA ASN A 183 24.40 -0.79 -7.36
C ASN A 183 23.75 0.41 -6.67
N VAL A 184 23.38 1.39 -7.49
CA VAL A 184 22.55 2.54 -7.13
C VAL A 184 21.31 2.49 -8.02
N THR A 185 20.17 2.83 -7.46
CA THR A 185 18.89 2.77 -8.18
C THR A 185 18.71 3.98 -9.09
N GLY A 186 17.87 3.84 -10.12
CA GLY A 186 17.52 4.93 -11.02
C GLY A 186 16.79 6.05 -10.29
N ASN A 187 16.03 5.74 -9.23
CA ASN A 187 15.40 6.76 -8.41
C ASN A 187 16.41 7.63 -7.66
N GLU A 188 17.41 7.02 -7.00
CA GLU A 188 18.43 7.76 -6.23
C GLU A 188 19.24 8.72 -7.12
N VAL A 189 19.58 8.31 -8.35
CA VAL A 189 20.41 9.12 -9.26
C VAL A 189 19.57 10.08 -10.09
N PHE A 190 18.54 9.58 -10.76
CA PHE A 190 17.79 10.32 -11.78
C PHE A 190 16.50 10.93 -11.23
N GLY A 191 16.09 10.62 -9.98
CA GLY A 191 14.82 11.08 -9.41
C GLY A 191 13.62 10.55 -10.19
N ALA A 192 13.62 9.25 -10.48
CA ALA A 192 12.73 8.62 -11.44
C ALA A 192 11.26 8.46 -10.97
N ILE A 193 10.99 8.70 -9.69
CA ILE A 193 9.67 8.55 -9.06
C ILE A 193 9.24 9.91 -8.48
N SER A 194 7.94 10.21 -8.50
CA SER A 194 7.41 11.43 -7.92
C SER A 194 7.55 11.54 -6.42
N SER A 195 7.43 12.78 -5.93
CA SER A 195 7.04 12.96 -4.53
C SER A 195 5.76 12.20 -4.26
N GLU A 196 5.63 11.69 -3.04
CA GLU A 196 4.44 10.98 -2.62
C GLU A 196 3.24 11.90 -2.48
N VAL A 197 2.11 11.43 -2.97
CA VAL A 197 0.79 11.88 -2.55
C VAL A 197 0.45 11.02 -1.34
N GLN A 198 0.70 11.56 -0.15
CA GLN A 198 0.42 10.87 1.11
C GLN A 198 -1.04 11.10 1.52
N GLY A 199 -1.71 10.02 1.90
CA GLY A 199 -3.06 10.04 2.44
C GLY A 199 -3.16 10.95 3.66
N THR A 200 -4.06 11.92 3.63
CA THR A 200 -4.31 12.84 4.76
C THR A 200 -5.27 12.26 5.81
N VAL A 201 -5.97 11.19 5.48
CA VAL A 201 -6.90 10.50 6.37
C VAL A 201 -6.18 9.43 7.19
N ASP A 202 -6.48 9.39 8.48
CA ASP A 202 -6.02 8.35 9.40
C ASP A 202 -6.87 7.08 9.22
N LEU A 203 -6.28 6.07 8.59
CA LEU A 203 -6.89 4.77 8.32
C LEU A 203 -6.56 3.75 9.43
N GLU A 204 -6.40 4.22 10.67
CA GLU A 204 -6.20 3.34 11.83
C GLU A 204 -7.28 2.25 11.87
N PRO A 205 -6.88 0.96 11.77
CA PRO A 205 -7.86 -0.11 11.74
C PRO A 205 -8.51 -0.33 13.09
N ILE A 206 -9.78 -0.72 13.09
CA ILE A 206 -10.47 -1.18 14.29
C ILE A 206 -9.80 -2.43 14.88
N LEU A 207 -9.86 -2.56 16.20
CA LEU A 207 -9.36 -3.72 16.90
C LEU A 207 -10.32 -4.90 16.71
N THR A 208 -9.81 -5.98 16.11
CA THR A 208 -10.55 -7.23 15.95
C THR A 208 -9.85 -8.36 16.68
N LEU A 209 -10.54 -9.49 16.89
CA LEU A 209 -9.92 -10.69 17.47
C LEU A 209 -8.80 -11.26 16.58
N ASN A 210 -8.77 -10.93 15.29
CA ASN A 210 -7.75 -11.35 14.34
C ASN A 210 -6.56 -10.37 14.26
N THR A 211 -6.67 -9.20 14.89
CA THR A 211 -5.57 -8.23 14.93
C THR A 211 -4.35 -8.86 15.60
N LYS A 212 -3.20 -8.88 14.91
CA LYS A 212 -1.98 -9.50 15.46
C LYS A 212 -1.38 -8.61 16.55
N LEU A 213 -0.83 -9.24 17.59
CA LEU A 213 -0.13 -8.54 18.66
C LEU A 213 1.11 -7.78 18.18
N SER A 214 1.72 -8.22 17.07
CA SER A 214 2.89 -7.56 16.49
C SER A 214 2.56 -6.22 15.82
N SER A 215 1.30 -5.98 15.44
CA SER A 215 0.88 -4.73 14.77
C SER A 215 0.31 -3.70 15.72
N LEU A 216 0.16 -4.03 17.00
CA LEU A 216 -0.32 -3.07 17.99
C LEU A 216 0.78 -2.04 18.31
N ARG A 217 0.38 -0.92 18.89
CA ARG A 217 1.22 0.21 19.30
C ARG A 217 1.98 0.79 18.11
N GLY A 218 1.28 0.99 16.99
CA GLY A 218 1.86 1.48 15.73
C GLY A 218 2.94 0.54 15.16
N GLY A 219 2.78 -0.77 15.34
CA GLY A 219 3.75 -1.77 14.84
C GLY A 219 4.91 -2.11 15.77
N LEU A 220 5.00 -1.47 16.95
CA LEU A 220 6.01 -1.85 17.97
C LEU A 220 5.72 -3.22 18.60
N GLY A 221 4.45 -3.63 18.55
CA GLY A 221 3.95 -4.88 19.09
C GLY A 221 3.87 -4.93 20.61
N ILE A 222 3.35 -6.06 21.08
CA ILE A 222 3.24 -6.41 22.50
C ILE A 222 4.36 -7.38 22.88
N THR A 223 5.07 -7.08 23.97
CA THR A 223 6.00 -8.01 24.60
C THR A 223 5.21 -9.19 25.15
N LYS A 224 5.43 -10.38 24.56
CA LYS A 224 4.75 -11.62 24.95
C LYS A 224 5.35 -12.17 26.24
N SER A 225 4.76 -11.81 27.37
CA SER A 225 5.16 -12.28 28.71
C SER A 225 3.93 -12.58 29.57
N SER A 226 4.11 -12.73 30.88
CA SER A 226 3.01 -12.96 31.81
C SER A 226 2.61 -11.68 32.57
N PHE A 227 1.33 -11.57 32.88
CA PHE A 227 0.77 -10.56 33.78
C PHE A 227 -0.20 -11.21 34.78
N LEU A 228 -0.63 -10.47 35.79
CA LEU A 228 -1.49 -10.93 36.87
C LEU A 228 -2.89 -10.32 36.75
N VAL A 229 -3.91 -11.13 36.91
CA VAL A 229 -5.32 -10.71 37.06
C VAL A 229 -5.79 -11.15 38.44
N SER A 230 -6.38 -10.23 39.21
CA SER A 230 -6.86 -10.53 40.57
C SER A 230 -8.17 -9.80 40.86
N ASP A 231 -9.02 -10.45 41.66
CA ASP A 231 -10.24 -9.88 42.24
C ASP A 231 -10.01 -9.26 43.64
N GLY A 232 -8.76 -9.22 44.10
CA GLY A 232 -8.37 -8.81 45.46
C GLY A 232 -8.28 -9.95 46.48
N PHE A 233 -8.79 -11.14 46.17
CA PHE A 233 -8.74 -12.33 47.03
C PHE A 233 -7.93 -13.47 46.41
N SER A 234 -8.15 -13.77 45.14
CA SER A 234 -7.38 -14.71 44.32
C SER A 234 -6.65 -13.96 43.20
N THR A 235 -5.50 -14.48 42.79
CA THR A 235 -4.70 -13.95 41.68
C THR A 235 -4.35 -15.09 40.74
N LYS A 236 -4.58 -14.88 39.44
CA LYS A 236 -4.06 -15.76 38.37
C LYS A 236 -2.98 -15.07 37.57
N THR A 237 -2.04 -15.89 37.11
CA THR A 237 -1.02 -15.48 36.15
C THR A 237 -1.50 -15.85 34.75
N ILE A 238 -1.59 -14.86 33.87
CA ILE A 238 -1.92 -15.02 32.45
C ILE A 238 -0.63 -14.97 31.66
N ASN A 239 -0.30 -16.05 30.95
CA ASN A 239 0.89 -16.11 30.10
C ASN A 239 0.51 -16.04 28.62
N ILE A 240 0.95 -14.97 27.94
CA ILE A 240 0.65 -14.76 26.52
C ILE A 240 1.83 -15.08 25.58
N ALA A 241 2.84 -15.84 26.05
CA ALA A 241 4.01 -16.19 25.24
C ALA A 241 3.66 -16.85 23.89
N SER A 242 2.62 -17.67 23.85
CA SER A 242 2.14 -18.36 22.63
C SER A 242 1.07 -17.58 21.85
N ALA A 243 0.63 -16.42 22.34
CA ALA A 243 -0.42 -15.64 21.68
C ALA A 243 0.13 -14.95 20.43
N GLU A 244 -0.62 -15.00 19.33
CA GLU A 244 -0.30 -14.27 18.10
C GLU A 244 -1.29 -13.12 17.84
N THR A 245 -2.56 -13.28 18.22
CA THR A 245 -3.61 -12.29 18.02
C THR A 245 -4.22 -11.77 19.32
N VAL A 246 -4.97 -10.67 19.23
CA VAL A 246 -5.81 -10.15 20.32
C VAL A 246 -6.79 -11.22 20.80
N GLY A 247 -7.37 -12.01 19.89
CA GLY A 247 -8.26 -13.12 20.23
C GLY A 247 -7.59 -14.21 21.07
N ASP A 248 -6.30 -14.48 20.86
CA ASP A 248 -5.55 -15.39 21.74
C ASP A 248 -5.43 -14.82 23.16
N VAL A 249 -5.15 -13.52 23.28
CA VAL A 249 -5.05 -12.85 24.58
C VAL A 249 -6.39 -12.86 25.31
N VAL A 250 -7.48 -12.51 24.60
CA VAL A 250 -8.86 -12.60 25.10
C VAL A 250 -9.12 -14.00 25.66
N ARG A 251 -8.90 -15.05 24.86
CA ARG A 251 -9.08 -16.44 25.30
C ARG A 251 -8.24 -16.81 26.51
N LEU A 252 -6.98 -16.35 26.57
CA LEU A 252 -6.09 -16.65 27.68
C LEU A 252 -6.54 -16.00 28.99
N ILE A 253 -7.08 -14.78 28.93
CA ILE A 253 -7.65 -14.09 30.10
C ILE A 253 -8.91 -14.85 30.56
N GLU A 254 -9.84 -15.11 29.64
CA GLU A 254 -11.15 -15.70 29.95
C GLU A 254 -11.05 -17.16 30.42
N SER A 255 -10.04 -17.91 29.95
CA SER A 255 -9.81 -19.30 30.38
C SER A 255 -9.02 -19.44 31.69
N ASN A 256 -8.47 -18.34 32.23
CA ASN A 256 -7.71 -18.34 33.47
C ASN A 256 -8.17 -17.25 34.46
N PRO A 257 -9.47 -17.18 34.80
CA PRO A 257 -9.98 -16.19 35.74
C PRO A 257 -9.53 -16.50 37.19
N PRO A 258 -9.54 -15.50 38.10
CA PRO A 258 -9.41 -15.73 39.54
C PRO A 258 -10.35 -16.85 40.03
N ASP A 259 -9.91 -17.62 41.03
CA ASP A 259 -10.63 -18.84 41.45
C ASP A 259 -12.08 -18.55 41.87
N GLY A 260 -13.04 -19.22 41.23
CA GLY A 260 -14.47 -19.03 41.50
C GLY A 260 -15.09 -17.77 40.90
N ARG A 261 -14.39 -17.09 39.99
CA ARG A 261 -14.86 -15.90 39.27
C ARG A 261 -14.97 -16.17 37.77
N GLN A 262 -15.71 -15.33 37.06
CA GLN A 262 -15.72 -15.27 35.61
C GLN A 262 -15.19 -13.90 35.16
N VAL A 263 -14.34 -13.91 34.14
CA VAL A 263 -13.80 -12.70 33.52
C VAL A 263 -14.16 -12.73 32.05
N THR A 264 -14.69 -11.61 31.56
CA THR A 264 -15.11 -11.43 30.17
C THR A 264 -14.31 -10.30 29.55
N VAL A 265 -13.80 -10.47 28.34
CA VAL A 265 -13.04 -9.43 27.63
C VAL A 265 -13.78 -8.99 26.37
N ASN A 266 -14.23 -7.75 26.37
CA ASN A 266 -14.86 -7.08 25.24
C ASN A 266 -13.82 -6.28 24.45
N LEU A 267 -13.96 -6.22 23.13
CA LEU A 267 -13.19 -5.27 22.32
C LEU A 267 -13.94 -3.94 22.33
N THR A 268 -13.23 -2.85 22.56
CA THR A 268 -13.68 -1.51 22.18
C THR A 268 -13.16 -1.22 20.77
N ASN A 269 -13.46 -0.03 20.22
CA ASN A 269 -12.98 0.37 18.88
C ASN A 269 -11.49 0.08 18.70
N ASN A 270 -10.67 0.47 19.69
CA ASN A 270 -9.22 0.35 19.59
C ASN A 270 -8.56 -0.30 20.83
N GLY A 271 -9.34 -0.81 21.80
CA GLY A 271 -8.81 -1.29 23.08
C GLY A 271 -9.55 -2.50 23.65
N LEU A 272 -9.19 -2.90 24.87
CA LEU A 272 -9.81 -4.02 25.58
C LEU A 272 -10.61 -3.50 26.76
N ALA A 273 -11.84 -3.96 26.93
CA ALA A 273 -12.63 -3.78 28.14
C ALA A 273 -12.70 -5.12 28.88
N ILE A 274 -12.32 -5.15 30.15
CA ILE A 274 -12.29 -6.37 30.98
C ILE A 274 -13.33 -6.23 32.08
N ASP A 275 -14.24 -7.20 32.13
CA ASP A 275 -15.33 -7.29 33.07
C ASP A 275 -15.13 -8.51 33.99
N ILE A 276 -15.40 -8.33 35.29
CA ILE A 276 -15.48 -9.45 36.25
C ILE A 276 -16.91 -9.59 36.78
N ASP A 277 -17.36 -10.81 37.04
CA ASP A 277 -18.71 -11.13 37.50
C ASP A 277 -19.05 -10.56 38.90
N ASP A 278 -20.35 -10.48 39.24
CA ASP A 278 -20.81 -9.92 40.53
C ASP A 278 -20.73 -10.91 41.72
N ALA A 279 -20.50 -12.20 41.48
CA ALA A 279 -20.77 -13.27 42.44
C ALA A 279 -19.82 -13.36 43.66
N GLY A 280 -18.72 -12.60 43.68
CA GLY A 280 -17.63 -12.76 44.67
C GLY A 280 -17.19 -11.49 45.40
N GLY A 281 -17.69 -10.31 45.01
CA GLY A 281 -17.18 -9.02 45.51
C GLY A 281 -15.70 -8.76 45.16
N GLY A 282 -15.11 -7.67 45.67
CA GLY A 282 -13.69 -7.35 45.47
C GLY A 282 -13.41 -6.32 44.37
N ASN A 283 -12.15 -6.26 43.96
CA ASN A 283 -11.56 -5.19 43.14
C ASN A 283 -10.80 -5.80 41.96
N LEU A 284 -11.20 -5.52 40.71
CA LEU A 284 -10.44 -5.98 39.54
C LEU A 284 -9.10 -5.24 39.48
N THR A 285 -8.01 -5.98 39.70
CA THR A 285 -6.64 -5.47 39.54
C THR A 285 -5.89 -6.26 38.48
N ILE A 286 -5.13 -5.53 37.66
CA ILE A 286 -4.26 -6.10 36.65
C ILE A 286 -2.85 -5.53 36.84
N ARG A 287 -1.89 -6.42 37.08
CA ARG A 287 -0.51 -6.06 37.48
C ARG A 287 0.50 -6.81 36.64
N GLU A 288 1.72 -6.26 36.58
CA GLU A 288 2.83 -6.90 35.87
C GLU A 288 3.49 -7.98 36.73
N VAL A 289 4.01 -9.04 36.09
CA VAL A 289 4.87 -10.03 36.76
C VAL A 289 6.33 -9.57 36.68
N SER A 290 7.06 -9.61 37.79
CA SER A 290 8.53 -9.42 37.83
C SER A 290 9.07 -8.19 37.09
N GLY A 291 8.34 -7.07 37.10
CA GLY A 291 8.75 -5.83 36.43
C GLY A 291 8.49 -5.81 34.91
N GLY A 292 7.68 -6.72 34.39
CA GLY A 292 7.21 -6.71 32.99
C GLY A 292 6.41 -5.46 32.61
N THR A 293 6.06 -5.37 31.32
CA THR A 293 5.30 -4.24 30.74
C THR A 293 4.13 -4.71 29.87
N THR A 294 3.77 -5.98 29.93
CA THR A 294 2.80 -6.60 29.03
C THR A 294 1.39 -6.07 29.27
N ALA A 295 0.95 -5.98 30.52
CA ALA A 295 -0.37 -5.41 30.84
C ALA A 295 -0.46 -3.93 30.46
N LYS A 296 0.62 -3.16 30.62
CA LYS A 296 0.69 -1.76 30.20
C LYS A 296 0.61 -1.61 28.69
N GLN A 297 1.32 -2.46 27.96
CA GLN A 297 1.30 -2.46 26.49
C GLN A 297 -0.05 -2.91 25.93
N LEU A 298 -0.75 -3.81 26.64
CA LEU A 298 -2.13 -4.19 26.37
C LEU A 298 -3.15 -3.15 26.86
N GLY A 299 -2.71 -1.99 27.36
CA GLY A 299 -3.60 -0.90 27.78
C GLY A 299 -4.44 -1.21 29.02
N ILE A 300 -4.28 -2.38 29.64
CA ILE A 300 -5.14 -2.91 30.72
C ILE A 300 -4.44 -2.89 32.09
N PHE A 301 -3.32 -2.20 32.23
CA PHE A 301 -2.61 -2.12 33.51
C PHE A 301 -3.39 -1.28 34.54
N ASN A 302 -3.80 -1.91 35.63
CA ASN A 302 -4.57 -1.27 36.68
C ASN A 302 -4.24 -1.86 38.06
N PRO A 303 -3.25 -1.31 38.78
CA PRO A 303 -2.76 -1.88 40.03
C PRO A 303 -3.60 -1.52 41.27
N LEU A 304 -4.48 -0.52 41.17
CA LEU A 304 -5.22 0.00 42.34
C LEU A 304 -6.60 -0.64 42.51
N GLY A 305 -7.33 -0.91 41.41
CA GLY A 305 -8.51 -1.79 41.41
C GLY A 305 -9.73 -1.37 42.23
N VAL A 306 -9.70 -0.27 42.99
CA VAL A 306 -10.73 0.00 44.01
C VAL A 306 -12.09 0.29 43.39
N GLY A 307 -13.07 -0.59 43.63
CA GLY A 307 -14.47 -0.41 43.24
C GLY A 307 -14.77 -0.58 41.75
N ILE A 308 -13.83 -1.13 40.97
CA ILE A 308 -13.98 -1.33 39.53
C ILE A 308 -14.28 -2.78 39.22
N LYS A 309 -15.48 -2.99 38.69
CA LYS A 309 -15.96 -4.24 38.08
C LYS A 309 -15.53 -4.34 36.61
N GLN A 310 -15.55 -3.20 35.93
CA GLN A 310 -15.19 -3.05 34.53
C GLN A 310 -13.95 -2.18 34.42
N LEU A 311 -12.97 -2.64 33.65
CA LEU A 311 -11.77 -1.90 33.30
C LEU A 311 -11.78 -1.62 31.82
N PHE A 312 -11.84 -0.34 31.44
CA PHE A 312 -11.60 0.09 30.07
C PHE A 312 -10.11 0.32 29.87
N GLY A 313 -9.52 -0.46 28.96
CA GLY A 313 -8.14 -0.29 28.54
C GLY A 313 -7.95 0.91 27.62
N THR A 314 -6.71 1.33 27.47
CA THR A 314 -6.34 2.40 26.54
C THR A 314 -6.34 1.91 25.09
N ASP A 315 -6.33 2.86 24.15
CA ASP A 315 -6.10 2.61 22.73
C ASP A 315 -4.80 1.81 22.52
N LEU A 316 -4.88 0.73 21.75
CA LEU A 316 -3.79 -0.16 21.38
C LEU A 316 -3.13 0.18 20.05
N SER A 317 -3.65 1.18 19.37
CA SER A 317 -3.24 1.72 18.08
C SER A 317 -2.80 0.66 17.08
N PRO A 318 -3.73 -0.13 16.52
CA PRO A 318 -3.43 -1.11 15.48
C PRO A 318 -2.80 -0.41 14.26
N GLN A 319 -1.75 -1.00 13.70
CA GLN A 319 -1.15 -0.53 12.45
C GLN A 319 -1.93 -1.05 11.24
N LEU A 320 -2.07 -0.24 10.20
CA LEU A 320 -2.54 -0.64 8.87
C LEU A 320 -1.60 -1.71 8.29
N ARG A 321 -2.18 -2.76 7.70
CA ARG A 321 -1.44 -3.88 7.11
C ARG A 321 -2.03 -4.23 5.75
N PRO A 322 -1.27 -4.91 4.88
CA PRO A 322 -1.80 -5.51 3.67
C PRO A 322 -3.06 -6.35 3.90
N THR A 323 -3.10 -7.10 5.01
CA THR A 323 -4.23 -7.98 5.36
C THR A 323 -5.38 -7.28 6.10
N THR A 324 -5.29 -5.97 6.34
CA THR A 324 -6.40 -5.22 6.96
C THR A 324 -7.56 -5.15 5.97
N LYS A 325 -8.78 -5.42 6.43
CA LYS A 325 -9.98 -5.32 5.60
C LYS A 325 -10.38 -3.87 5.38
N LEU A 326 -10.89 -3.55 4.19
CA LEU A 326 -11.39 -2.21 3.88
C LEU A 326 -12.62 -1.82 4.70
N THR A 327 -13.36 -2.79 5.21
CA THR A 327 -14.47 -2.54 6.15
C THR A 327 -14.00 -2.08 7.52
N ASP A 328 -12.71 -2.17 7.83
CA ASP A 328 -12.19 -2.01 9.19
C ASP A 328 -11.42 -0.69 9.38
N ILE A 329 -11.39 0.20 8.37
CA ILE A 329 -10.47 1.36 8.33
C ILE A 329 -11.13 2.75 8.41
N LEU A 330 -12.46 2.84 8.25
CA LEU A 330 -13.19 4.13 8.19
C LEU A 330 -14.37 4.21 9.17
N GLY A 331 -14.34 3.45 10.25
CA GLY A 331 -15.38 3.49 11.27
C GLY A 331 -15.64 2.16 11.96
N THR A 332 -16.73 2.13 12.74
CA THR A 332 -17.22 0.96 13.46
C THR A 332 -18.63 0.60 13.06
N ARG A 333 -18.95 -0.69 13.19
CA ARG A 333 -20.29 -1.23 13.01
C ARG A 333 -21.11 -1.06 14.26
N ALA A 334 -22.38 -0.74 14.10
CA ALA A 334 -23.31 -0.77 15.22
C ALA A 334 -23.51 -2.22 15.67
N SER A 335 -23.55 -2.47 16.97
CA SER A 335 -23.81 -3.81 17.51
C SER A 335 -24.83 -3.78 18.64
N VAL A 336 -25.42 -4.92 18.89
CA VAL A 336 -26.37 -5.16 19.98
C VAL A 336 -26.20 -6.57 20.49
N LEU A 337 -26.27 -6.71 21.82
CA LEU A 337 -26.33 -8.00 22.47
C LEU A 337 -27.78 -8.23 22.96
N LEU A 338 -28.34 -9.37 22.59
CA LEU A 338 -29.60 -9.87 23.12
C LEU A 338 -29.27 -10.88 24.21
N GLU A 339 -29.30 -10.40 25.45
CA GLU A 339 -29.14 -11.23 26.64
C GLU A 339 -30.47 -11.90 27.00
N SER A 340 -30.41 -13.17 27.41
CA SER A 340 -31.55 -13.90 27.93
C SER A 340 -31.23 -14.56 29.27
N ASN A 341 -32.26 -14.84 30.07
CA ASN A 341 -32.11 -15.40 31.41
C ASN A 341 -31.95 -16.93 31.40
N SER A 342 -32.10 -17.56 30.24
CA SER A 342 -31.97 -19.00 30.05
C SER A 342 -30.59 -19.32 29.46
N ILE A 343 -30.16 -20.59 29.51
CA ILE A 343 -28.83 -20.97 28.99
C ILE A 343 -28.86 -21.25 27.48
N ASN A 344 -27.75 -21.02 26.79
CA ASN A 344 -27.51 -21.29 25.36
C ASN A 344 -28.39 -20.47 24.40
N ASN A 345 -28.72 -19.22 24.73
CA ASN A 345 -29.63 -18.44 23.90
C ASN A 345 -29.31 -16.94 23.75
N ASP A 346 -28.14 -16.50 24.23
CA ASP A 346 -27.66 -15.15 23.95
C ASP A 346 -27.24 -14.99 22.49
N ILE A 347 -27.56 -13.84 21.90
CA ILE A 347 -27.27 -13.54 20.50
C ILE A 347 -26.61 -12.16 20.39
N ALA A 348 -25.40 -12.12 19.84
CA ALA A 348 -24.76 -10.88 19.43
C ALA A 348 -25.09 -10.61 17.95
N ILE A 349 -25.57 -9.41 17.66
CA ILE A 349 -25.91 -8.97 16.31
C ILE A 349 -25.09 -7.72 15.99
N GLU A 350 -24.51 -7.68 14.81
CA GLU A 350 -23.69 -6.59 14.29
C GLU A 350 -24.25 -6.14 12.94
N ALA A 351 -24.23 -4.83 12.68
CA ALA A 351 -24.50 -4.29 11.36
C ALA A 351 -23.45 -4.76 10.35
N ASN A 352 -23.83 -4.99 9.10
CA ASN A 352 -22.86 -5.36 8.06
C ASN A 352 -22.03 -4.15 7.59
N GLU A 353 -22.50 -2.93 7.86
CA GLU A 353 -21.85 -1.68 7.45
C GLU A 353 -21.43 -0.82 8.64
N ASN A 354 -20.38 -0.03 8.44
CA ASN A 354 -19.94 0.97 9.39
C ASN A 354 -20.88 2.18 9.36
N GLY A 355 -20.93 2.90 10.46
CA GLY A 355 -21.61 4.18 10.54
C GLY A 355 -22.80 4.20 11.47
N GLU A 356 -23.39 5.39 11.57
CA GLU A 356 -24.47 5.67 12.51
C GLU A 356 -25.85 5.26 11.98
N SER A 357 -25.95 4.83 10.73
CA SER A 357 -27.21 4.52 10.04
C SER A 357 -28.04 3.45 10.73
N ILE A 358 -27.41 2.53 11.45
CA ILE A 358 -28.06 1.45 12.22
C ILE A 358 -28.17 1.79 13.71
N ASN A 359 -27.51 2.84 14.20
CA ASN A 359 -27.63 3.25 15.59
C ASN A 359 -29.10 3.56 15.94
N GLY A 360 -29.54 3.10 17.11
CA GLY A 360 -30.90 3.29 17.58
C GLY A 360 -31.93 2.31 16.99
N VAL A 361 -31.56 1.42 16.05
CA VAL A 361 -32.45 0.36 15.57
C VAL A 361 -32.78 -0.60 16.72
N LEU A 362 -34.07 -0.87 16.92
CA LEU A 362 -34.56 -1.80 17.94
C LEU A 362 -34.65 -3.20 17.36
N VAL A 363 -34.08 -4.19 18.05
CA VAL A 363 -34.31 -5.60 17.75
C VAL A 363 -35.48 -6.10 18.57
N ARG A 364 -36.44 -6.75 17.92
CA ARG A 364 -37.68 -7.23 18.54
C ARG A 364 -37.96 -8.66 18.13
N ILE A 365 -38.03 -9.54 19.10
CA ILE A 365 -38.46 -10.93 18.88
C ILE A 365 -39.93 -11.06 19.25
N VAL A 366 -40.75 -11.52 18.30
CA VAL A 366 -42.20 -11.65 18.43
C VAL A 366 -42.64 -13.07 18.06
N SER A 367 -43.70 -13.55 18.71
CA SER A 367 -44.28 -14.85 18.37
C SER A 367 -45.25 -14.70 17.20
N ASP A 368 -45.08 -15.53 16.18
CA ASP A 368 -45.99 -15.65 15.05
C ASP A 368 -46.57 -17.08 15.01
N GLY A 369 -47.88 -17.19 15.23
CA GLY A 369 -48.60 -18.47 15.26
C GLY A 369 -48.69 -19.17 13.89
N THR A 370 -48.21 -18.55 12.81
CA THR A 370 -48.11 -19.15 11.49
C THR A 370 -46.80 -19.92 11.28
N ILE A 371 -45.78 -19.68 12.12
CA ILE A 371 -44.50 -20.38 12.07
C ILE A 371 -44.60 -21.71 12.81
N ALA A 372 -44.32 -22.81 12.10
CA ALA A 372 -44.38 -24.16 12.67
C ALA A 372 -42.97 -24.72 12.96
N GLY A 373 -42.85 -25.53 14.02
CA GLY A 373 -41.59 -26.16 14.40
C GLY A 373 -40.55 -25.16 14.94
N ASP A 374 -39.27 -25.48 14.78
CA ASP A 374 -38.13 -24.59 15.08
C ASP A 374 -37.85 -23.70 13.87
N GLY A 375 -38.74 -22.72 13.64
CA GLY A 375 -38.65 -21.77 12.52
C GLY A 375 -38.46 -20.32 12.99
N ALA A 376 -37.83 -19.50 12.17
CA ALA A 376 -37.69 -18.05 12.39
C ALA A 376 -37.63 -17.30 11.05
N ILE A 377 -38.16 -16.08 11.02
CA ILE A 377 -38.05 -15.15 9.89
C ILE A 377 -37.66 -13.78 10.45
N ALA A 378 -36.56 -13.21 9.95
CA ALA A 378 -36.13 -11.86 10.29
C ALA A 378 -36.53 -10.88 9.17
N THR A 379 -36.99 -9.69 9.53
CA THR A 379 -37.34 -8.64 8.58
C THR A 379 -36.95 -7.29 9.17
N PHE A 380 -36.21 -6.49 8.41
CA PHE A 380 -35.82 -5.14 8.81
C PHE A 380 -36.79 -4.11 8.20
N ASP A 381 -37.33 -3.27 9.06
CA ASP A 381 -38.13 -2.10 8.69
C ASP A 381 -37.31 -0.84 8.98
N ASP A 382 -36.72 -0.28 7.93
CA ASP A 382 -35.88 0.92 8.01
C ASP A 382 -36.65 2.18 8.42
N VAL A 383 -37.94 2.27 8.03
CA VAL A 383 -38.79 3.43 8.33
C VAL A 383 -39.11 3.48 9.82
N ASN A 384 -39.49 2.34 10.40
CA ASN A 384 -39.80 2.25 11.82
C ASN A 384 -38.57 2.01 12.70
N ARG A 385 -37.40 1.77 12.08
CA ARG A 385 -36.13 1.45 12.75
C ARG A 385 -36.23 0.22 13.66
N VAL A 386 -36.81 -0.85 13.14
CA VAL A 386 -37.01 -2.12 13.87
C VAL A 386 -36.53 -3.31 13.04
N LEU A 387 -35.66 -4.14 13.62
CA LEU A 387 -35.40 -5.50 13.15
C LEU A 387 -36.36 -6.45 13.87
N GLU A 388 -37.41 -6.89 13.19
CA GLU A 388 -38.40 -7.81 13.74
C GLU A 388 -38.06 -9.25 13.38
N VAL A 389 -37.96 -10.11 14.40
CA VAL A 389 -37.75 -11.54 14.25
C VAL A 389 -39.00 -12.28 14.70
N ASN A 390 -39.72 -12.83 13.73
CA ASN A 390 -40.90 -13.66 13.97
C ASN A 390 -40.45 -15.10 14.25
N VAL A 391 -40.91 -15.67 15.37
CA VAL A 391 -40.55 -17.02 15.82
C VAL A 391 -41.77 -17.82 16.27
N ASN A 392 -41.63 -19.14 16.39
CA ASN A 392 -42.59 -19.98 17.09
C ASN A 392 -42.29 -19.97 18.59
N GLY A 393 -43.07 -19.18 19.35
CA GLY A 393 -42.85 -18.93 20.77
C GLY A 393 -42.72 -20.21 21.62
N GLY A 394 -41.62 -20.32 22.35
CA GLY A 394 -41.33 -21.48 23.21
C GLY A 394 -40.88 -22.74 22.47
N VAL A 395 -40.61 -22.64 21.16
CA VAL A 395 -40.09 -23.75 20.33
C VAL A 395 -38.81 -23.38 19.59
N THR A 396 -38.72 -22.15 19.07
CA THR A 396 -37.57 -21.73 18.26
C THR A 396 -36.29 -21.59 19.09
N THR A 397 -35.19 -22.13 18.58
CA THR A 397 -33.86 -22.08 19.20
C THR A 397 -33.07 -20.84 18.78
N ALA A 398 -32.08 -20.46 19.59
CA ALA A 398 -31.21 -19.31 19.29
C ALA A 398 -30.40 -19.51 17.99
N ALA A 399 -29.97 -20.75 17.70
CA ALA A 399 -29.29 -21.08 16.45
C ALA A 399 -30.17 -20.78 15.21
N THR A 400 -31.47 -21.09 15.28
CA THR A 400 -32.42 -20.80 14.20
C THR A 400 -32.63 -19.30 14.03
N VAL A 401 -32.71 -18.53 15.12
CA VAL A 401 -32.79 -17.07 15.06
C VAL A 401 -31.54 -16.45 14.44
N VAL A 402 -30.35 -16.92 14.83
CA VAL A 402 -29.08 -16.50 14.23
C VAL A 402 -29.10 -16.73 12.72
N ASN A 403 -29.52 -17.91 12.26
CA ASN A 403 -29.61 -18.22 10.83
C ASN A 403 -30.61 -17.31 10.10
N ALA A 404 -31.76 -17.00 10.72
CA ALA A 404 -32.75 -16.11 10.13
C ALA A 404 -32.25 -14.66 10.00
N ILE A 405 -31.51 -14.16 10.99
CA ILE A 405 -30.90 -12.81 10.92
C ILE A 405 -29.76 -12.79 9.89
N ASN A 406 -28.91 -13.82 9.86
CA ASN A 406 -27.82 -13.93 8.87
C ASN A 406 -28.32 -14.10 7.43
N ALA A 407 -29.60 -14.45 7.23
CA ALA A 407 -30.23 -14.46 5.91
C ALA A 407 -30.69 -13.06 5.45
N THR A 408 -30.54 -12.03 6.30
CA THR A 408 -30.77 -10.63 5.91
C THR A 408 -29.49 -9.99 5.38
N ASP A 409 -29.63 -9.01 4.50
CA ASP A 409 -28.48 -8.37 3.86
C ASP A 409 -27.74 -7.36 4.76
N GLN A 410 -28.36 -6.94 5.87
CA GLN A 410 -27.92 -5.80 6.68
C GLN A 410 -27.27 -6.17 8.02
N PHE A 411 -27.44 -7.41 8.49
CA PHE A 411 -27.01 -7.82 9.82
C PHE A 411 -26.29 -9.17 9.79
N THR A 412 -25.29 -9.29 10.66
CA THR A 412 -24.65 -10.57 11.00
C THR A 412 -24.93 -10.88 12.46
N ALA A 413 -25.51 -12.05 12.74
CA ALA A 413 -25.74 -12.57 14.08
C ALA A 413 -24.81 -13.75 14.38
N LYS A 414 -24.41 -13.86 15.64
CA LYS A 414 -23.70 -15.02 16.19
C LYS A 414 -24.20 -15.33 17.58
N LEU A 415 -24.09 -16.59 17.98
CA LEU A 415 -24.30 -16.99 19.36
C LEU A 415 -23.23 -16.34 20.23
N ASP A 416 -23.63 -15.68 21.30
CA ASP A 416 -22.69 -15.13 22.26
C ASP A 416 -22.49 -16.11 23.41
N SER A 417 -21.27 -16.59 23.61
CA SER A 417 -20.96 -17.57 24.67
C SER A 417 -20.42 -16.93 25.95
N LYS A 418 -20.39 -15.60 26.03
CA LYS A 418 -19.72 -14.86 27.09
C LYS A 418 -20.35 -14.99 28.47
N LEU A 419 -21.67 -15.13 28.56
CA LEU A 419 -22.39 -15.29 29.83
C LEU A 419 -22.60 -16.77 30.23
N ASP A 420 -22.76 -17.67 29.24
CA ASP A 420 -23.17 -19.07 29.49
C ASP A 420 -22.06 -20.13 29.49
N GLY A 421 -20.81 -19.77 29.16
CA GLY A 421 -19.65 -20.68 29.14
C GLY A 421 -19.62 -21.69 27.98
N THR A 422 -20.77 -22.25 27.59
CA THR A 422 -21.01 -22.90 26.30
C THR A 422 -22.37 -22.43 25.81
N ASN A 423 -22.42 -21.69 24.69
CA ASN A 423 -23.68 -21.37 24.00
C ASN A 423 -23.74 -22.22 22.72
N ALA A 424 -24.31 -23.42 22.83
CA ALA A 424 -24.52 -24.34 21.72
C ALA A 424 -25.73 -23.95 20.84
N GLY A 425 -26.42 -22.84 21.16
CA GLY A 425 -27.57 -22.33 20.42
C GLY A 425 -28.83 -23.17 20.56
N THR A 426 -28.82 -24.20 21.41
CA THR A 426 -29.96 -25.09 21.67
C THR A 426 -30.99 -24.50 22.62
N GLY A 427 -30.68 -23.39 23.28
CA GLY A 427 -31.59 -22.70 24.19
C GLY A 427 -32.76 -22.07 23.43
N LEU A 428 -33.95 -22.09 24.04
CA LEU A 428 -35.14 -21.45 23.49
C LEU A 428 -35.04 -19.94 23.65
N ILE A 429 -35.52 -19.20 22.66
CA ILE A 429 -35.51 -17.74 22.71
C ILE A 429 -36.70 -17.20 23.51
N GLU A 430 -36.42 -16.29 24.45
CA GLU A 430 -37.43 -15.62 25.26
C GLU A 430 -38.17 -14.54 24.45
N LEU A 431 -39.50 -14.64 24.44
CA LEU A 431 -40.35 -13.64 23.81
C LEU A 431 -40.24 -12.32 24.58
N GLY A 432 -39.92 -11.23 23.88
CA GLY A 432 -39.78 -9.91 24.48
C GLY A 432 -38.35 -9.48 24.81
N ALA A 433 -37.33 -10.30 24.51
CA ALA A 433 -35.94 -9.83 24.46
C ALA A 433 -35.83 -8.63 23.50
N ARG A 434 -35.26 -7.54 23.98
CA ARG A 434 -35.10 -6.28 23.25
C ARG A 434 -33.69 -5.78 23.42
N GLY A 435 -33.10 -5.35 22.32
CA GLY A 435 -31.83 -4.64 22.31
C GLY A 435 -31.90 -3.48 21.34
N THR A 436 -31.04 -2.49 21.54
CA THR A 436 -30.88 -1.36 20.62
C THR A 436 -29.46 -1.37 20.09
N PHE A 437 -29.30 -1.26 18.78
CA PHE A 437 -27.98 -1.11 18.17
C PHE A 437 -27.31 0.19 18.62
N VAL A 438 -26.05 0.09 19.04
CA VAL A 438 -25.22 1.22 19.49
C VAL A 438 -23.78 1.05 18.99
N GLY A 439 -23.00 2.13 19.02
CA GLY A 439 -21.55 2.09 18.80
C GLY A 439 -21.09 2.11 17.34
N GLY A 440 -22.01 2.20 16.36
CA GLY A 440 -21.65 2.43 14.96
C GLY A 440 -21.14 3.86 14.74
N SER A 441 -20.09 4.04 13.96
CA SER A 441 -19.49 5.33 13.66
C SER A 441 -18.74 5.29 12.32
N GLY A 442 -18.42 6.47 11.76
CA GLY A 442 -17.73 6.57 10.48
C GLY A 442 -18.62 6.28 9.28
N ILE A 443 -18.01 5.82 8.19
CA ILE A 443 -18.66 5.62 6.88
C ILE A 443 -18.26 4.28 6.27
N LEU A 444 -19.11 3.79 5.36
CA LEU A 444 -18.74 2.70 4.47
C LEU A 444 -17.79 3.25 3.40
N PHE A 445 -16.69 2.52 3.17
CA PHE A 445 -15.74 2.87 2.12
C PHE A 445 -16.39 2.75 0.72
N ASP A 446 -16.33 3.82 -0.07
CA ASP A 446 -16.80 3.85 -1.45
C ASP A 446 -15.84 3.07 -2.36
N LYS A 447 -16.21 1.83 -2.65
CA LYS A 447 -15.46 0.94 -3.55
C LYS A 447 -15.83 1.08 -5.03
N GLU A 448 -17.06 1.51 -5.29
CA GLU A 448 -17.68 1.44 -6.62
C GLU A 448 -17.24 2.60 -7.50
N SER A 449 -17.26 3.83 -6.97
CA SER A 449 -16.94 5.02 -7.77
C SER A 449 -15.48 5.05 -8.19
N GLY A 450 -14.58 4.71 -7.25
CA GLY A 450 -13.14 4.70 -7.49
C GLY A 450 -12.54 6.10 -7.61
N ILE A 451 -11.32 6.15 -8.12
CA ILE A 451 -10.54 7.41 -8.23
C ILE A 451 -10.13 7.68 -9.68
N GLN A 452 -9.98 8.97 -10.00
CA GLN A 452 -9.35 9.42 -11.24
C GLN A 452 -7.89 9.75 -11.00
N ILE A 453 -7.01 9.07 -11.72
CA ILE A 453 -5.58 9.36 -11.74
C ILE A 453 -5.25 10.01 -13.08
N VAL A 454 -4.87 11.28 -13.05
CA VAL A 454 -4.33 11.97 -14.22
C VAL A 454 -2.81 11.89 -14.14
N ASN A 455 -2.20 11.23 -15.12
CA ASN A 455 -0.76 11.13 -15.23
C ASN A 455 -0.35 11.52 -16.65
N GLY A 456 0.13 12.75 -16.81
CA GLY A 456 0.38 13.36 -18.12
C GLY A 456 -0.93 13.78 -18.80
N ASN A 457 -1.10 13.41 -20.07
CA ASN A 457 -2.29 13.78 -20.85
C ASN A 457 -3.40 12.72 -20.79
N GLN A 458 -3.26 11.71 -19.93
CA GLN A 458 -4.20 10.61 -19.80
C GLN A 458 -4.87 10.62 -18.44
N THR A 459 -6.18 10.38 -18.44
CA THR A 459 -6.97 10.13 -17.24
C THR A 459 -7.25 8.63 -17.15
N HIS A 460 -6.87 8.03 -16.03
CA HIS A 460 -7.11 6.64 -15.72
C HIS A 460 -8.14 6.54 -14.59
N ILE A 461 -9.12 5.67 -14.74
CA ILE A 461 -10.10 5.37 -13.70
C ILE A 461 -9.67 4.06 -13.04
N VAL A 462 -9.56 4.06 -11.71
CA VAL A 462 -9.28 2.86 -10.92
C VAL A 462 -10.41 2.68 -9.91
N THR A 463 -11.16 1.58 -10.05
CA THR A 463 -12.22 1.20 -9.11
C THR A 463 -11.73 0.12 -8.14
N PHE A 464 -12.40 0.00 -6.99
CA PHE A 464 -12.02 -0.94 -5.92
C PHE A 464 -13.13 -1.95 -5.59
N GLU A 465 -14.08 -2.13 -6.51
CA GLU A 465 -15.25 -3.01 -6.34
C GLU A 465 -14.85 -4.43 -5.86
N THR A 466 -13.76 -4.95 -6.43
CA THR A 466 -13.24 -6.30 -6.16
C THR A 466 -12.29 -6.39 -4.95
N ALA A 467 -11.96 -5.26 -4.32
CA ALA A 467 -11.04 -5.23 -3.19
C ALA A 467 -11.74 -5.56 -1.86
N GLU A 468 -11.15 -6.47 -1.09
CA GLU A 468 -11.58 -6.78 0.28
C GLU A 468 -10.59 -6.26 1.33
N THR A 469 -9.31 -6.22 0.96
CA THR A 469 -8.19 -5.83 1.83
C THR A 469 -7.39 -4.66 1.28
N ILE A 470 -6.56 -4.05 2.12
CA ILE A 470 -5.59 -3.02 1.70
C ILE A 470 -4.65 -3.57 0.61
N GLU A 471 -4.22 -4.83 0.70
CA GLU A 471 -3.39 -5.46 -0.32
C GLU A 471 -4.09 -5.50 -1.69
N ASP A 472 -5.39 -5.84 -1.72
CA ASP A 472 -6.15 -5.87 -2.96
C ASP A 472 -6.26 -4.47 -3.58
N LEU A 473 -6.55 -3.46 -2.75
CA LEU A 473 -6.57 -2.04 -3.15
C LEU A 473 -5.21 -1.60 -3.72
N LEU A 474 -4.11 -1.89 -3.02
CA LEU A 474 -2.77 -1.56 -3.47
C LEU A 474 -2.41 -2.28 -4.77
N ASN A 475 -2.83 -3.53 -4.94
CA ASN A 475 -2.60 -4.29 -6.16
C ASN A 475 -3.38 -3.72 -7.35
N LEU A 476 -4.61 -3.26 -7.14
CA LEU A 476 -5.39 -2.56 -8.19
C LEU A 476 -4.72 -1.25 -8.61
N LEU A 477 -4.20 -0.46 -7.66
CA LEU A 477 -3.44 0.76 -7.97
C LEU A 477 -2.14 0.44 -8.72
N ASN A 478 -1.31 -0.45 -8.17
CA ASN A 478 0.00 -0.83 -8.73
C ASN A 478 -0.09 -1.55 -10.07
N GLY A 479 -1.18 -2.29 -10.30
CA GLY A 479 -1.46 -3.00 -11.55
C GLY A 479 -2.20 -2.16 -12.59
N SER A 480 -2.59 -0.93 -12.25
CA SER A 480 -3.27 -0.03 -13.18
C SER A 480 -2.37 0.43 -14.32
N THR A 481 -2.97 0.87 -15.42
CA THR A 481 -2.23 1.50 -16.54
C THR A 481 -1.81 2.94 -16.24
N ALA A 482 -1.99 3.42 -15.00
CA ALA A 482 -1.69 4.79 -14.61
C ALA A 482 -0.21 5.02 -14.26
N TYR A 483 0.63 3.98 -14.34
CA TYR A 483 2.06 4.01 -14.01
C TYR A 483 2.35 4.55 -12.61
N VAL A 484 1.59 4.09 -11.61
CA VAL A 484 1.75 4.50 -10.22
C VAL A 484 2.39 3.40 -9.37
N SER A 485 2.95 3.80 -8.24
CA SER A 485 3.39 2.93 -7.15
C SER A 485 2.64 3.34 -5.89
N ALA A 486 1.76 2.49 -5.38
CA ALA A 486 1.04 2.66 -4.14
C ALA A 486 1.60 1.72 -3.05
N ARG A 487 1.71 2.21 -1.82
CA ARG A 487 2.05 1.40 -0.64
C ARG A 487 1.43 1.99 0.62
N ILE A 488 1.45 1.22 1.71
CA ILE A 488 1.19 1.77 3.05
C ILE A 488 2.33 2.72 3.39
N ALA A 489 1.98 3.92 3.84
CA ALA A 489 2.95 4.93 4.22
C ALA A 489 3.77 4.50 5.45
N ALA A 490 4.92 5.14 5.65
CA ALA A 490 5.83 4.81 6.76
C ALA A 490 5.20 5.00 8.16
N ASP A 491 4.17 5.85 8.26
CA ASP A 491 3.37 6.03 9.48
C ASP A 491 2.54 4.79 9.87
N GLY A 492 2.32 3.87 8.92
CA GLY A 492 1.47 2.70 9.10
C GLY A 492 0.00 3.00 9.33
N ARG A 493 -0.47 4.19 8.92
CA ARG A 493 -1.84 4.69 9.13
C ARG A 493 -2.43 5.35 7.88
N SER A 494 -1.63 5.60 6.84
CA SER A 494 -2.11 6.14 5.58
C SER A 494 -1.60 5.33 4.38
N ILE A 495 -2.12 5.64 3.20
CA ILE A 495 -1.64 5.10 1.92
C ILE A 495 -0.87 6.23 1.22
N GLU A 496 0.25 5.91 0.60
CA GLU A 496 0.97 6.83 -0.28
C GLU A 496 0.94 6.32 -1.72
N VAL A 497 0.81 7.25 -2.67
CA VAL A 497 0.85 6.95 -4.10
C VAL A 497 1.88 7.86 -4.78
N ARG A 498 2.72 7.28 -5.63
CA ARG A 498 3.76 7.97 -6.39
C ARG A 498 3.62 7.67 -7.88
N SER A 499 3.86 8.64 -8.74
CA SER A 499 3.97 8.43 -10.19
C SER A 499 5.36 7.90 -10.54
N ARG A 500 5.42 6.97 -11.50
CA ARG A 500 6.65 6.50 -12.14
C ARG A 500 6.92 7.23 -13.47
N LEU A 501 6.12 8.23 -13.79
CA LEU A 501 6.18 8.98 -15.05
C LEU A 501 6.90 10.32 -14.84
N SER A 502 7.90 10.60 -15.67
CA SER A 502 8.62 11.87 -15.71
C SER A 502 8.15 12.73 -16.89
N GLY A 503 8.13 14.06 -16.70
CA GLY A 503 7.68 15.03 -17.71
C GLY A 503 6.18 15.34 -17.68
N ALA A 504 5.49 14.89 -16.62
CA ALA A 504 4.05 14.93 -16.49
C ALA A 504 3.63 15.47 -15.12
N ASP A 505 2.44 16.09 -15.09
CA ASP A 505 1.70 16.34 -13.85
C ASP A 505 1.05 15.04 -13.38
N PHE A 506 1.11 14.79 -12.07
CA PHE A 506 0.45 13.68 -11.41
C PHE A 506 -0.64 14.20 -10.48
N LYS A 507 -1.89 13.81 -10.74
CA LYS A 507 -3.06 14.29 -10.00
C LYS A 507 -3.96 13.11 -9.65
N ILE A 508 -4.56 13.17 -8.47
CA ILE A 508 -5.54 12.19 -8.02
C ILE A 508 -6.79 12.95 -7.57
N GLY A 509 -7.94 12.51 -8.07
CA GLY A 509 -9.23 13.12 -7.79
C GLY A 509 -10.35 12.09 -7.71
N GLU A 510 -11.58 12.58 -7.49
CA GLU A 510 -12.77 11.73 -7.43
C GLU A 510 -13.17 11.20 -8.81
N ASN A 511 -13.89 10.08 -8.83
CA ASN A 511 -14.61 9.60 -10.01
C ASN A 511 -16.14 9.56 -9.78
N GLY A 512 -16.72 10.64 -9.26
CA GLY A 512 -18.16 10.79 -9.03
C GLY A 512 -18.63 10.46 -7.61
N GLY A 513 -17.77 9.85 -6.79
CA GLY A 513 -18.06 9.43 -5.41
C GLY A 513 -17.24 10.19 -4.37
N THR A 514 -16.71 9.49 -3.36
CA THR A 514 -15.85 10.06 -2.30
C THR A 514 -14.58 9.26 -2.02
N THR A 515 -14.31 8.20 -2.79
CA THR A 515 -13.19 7.29 -2.60
C THR A 515 -11.83 7.98 -2.40
N ALA A 516 -11.48 8.99 -3.21
CA ALA A 516 -10.18 9.65 -3.09
C ALA A 516 -10.09 10.48 -1.80
N THR A 517 -11.20 11.13 -1.42
CA THR A 517 -11.33 11.85 -0.15
C THR A 517 -11.20 10.91 1.04
N GLU A 518 -11.86 9.76 0.99
CA GLU A 518 -11.88 8.75 2.05
C GLU A 518 -10.51 8.11 2.30
N LEU A 519 -9.72 7.91 1.24
CA LEU A 519 -8.33 7.47 1.37
C LEU A 519 -7.36 8.63 1.68
N GLY A 520 -7.84 9.87 1.65
CA GLY A 520 -7.02 11.08 1.76
C GLY A 520 -6.04 11.29 0.60
N LEU A 521 -6.28 10.65 -0.55
CA LEU A 521 -5.35 10.61 -1.68
C LEU A 521 -5.54 11.75 -2.68
N ARG A 522 -6.49 12.67 -2.47
CA ARG A 522 -6.69 13.81 -3.36
C ARG A 522 -5.44 14.68 -3.40
N THR A 523 -5.01 15.07 -4.60
CA THR A 523 -3.89 16.02 -4.74
C THR A 523 -4.29 17.45 -4.39
N LEU A 524 -5.59 17.75 -4.33
CA LEU A 524 -6.14 19.02 -3.88
C LEU A 524 -7.36 18.71 -3.02
N ASP A 525 -7.25 19.05 -1.74
CA ASP A 525 -8.30 18.90 -0.75
C ASP A 525 -8.61 20.24 -0.09
N ARG A 526 -9.46 20.24 0.94
CA ARG A 526 -9.82 21.46 1.66
C ARG A 526 -8.67 22.00 2.50
N ASP A 527 -7.77 21.15 2.99
CA ASP A 527 -6.67 21.52 3.88
C ASP A 527 -5.42 21.97 3.11
N THR A 528 -5.41 21.77 1.80
CA THR A 528 -4.34 22.20 0.89
C THR A 528 -4.13 23.70 1.03
N ARG A 529 -2.91 24.10 1.40
CA ARG A 529 -2.57 25.50 1.65
C ARG A 529 -2.41 26.25 0.34
N LEU A 530 -2.88 27.50 0.31
CA LEU A 530 -2.76 28.36 -0.86
C LEU A 530 -1.32 28.63 -1.26
N VAL A 531 -0.36 28.57 -0.32
CA VAL A 531 1.08 28.75 -0.60
C VAL A 531 1.72 27.56 -1.32
N ASP A 532 1.12 26.37 -1.24
CA ASP A 532 1.66 25.16 -1.87
C ASP A 532 1.21 25.00 -3.32
N LEU A 533 0.17 25.74 -3.72
CA LEU A 533 -0.37 25.70 -5.09
C LEU A 533 0.66 26.15 -6.12
N ASN A 534 0.44 25.71 -7.37
CA ASN A 534 1.27 26.07 -8.52
C ASN A 534 2.76 25.74 -8.30
N PHE A 535 3.05 24.54 -7.77
CA PHE A 535 4.39 24.07 -7.42
C PHE A 535 5.08 24.92 -6.32
N GLY A 536 4.31 25.37 -5.33
CA GLY A 536 4.82 26.19 -4.21
C GLY A 536 4.99 27.68 -4.51
N ARG A 537 4.53 28.17 -5.68
CA ARG A 537 4.47 29.61 -5.98
C ARG A 537 3.34 30.30 -5.22
N GLY A 538 2.31 29.53 -4.87
CA GLY A 538 1.12 29.98 -4.19
C GLY A 538 0.12 30.69 -5.09
N VAL A 539 -0.69 31.57 -4.48
CA VAL A 539 -1.69 32.41 -5.14
C VAL A 539 -1.20 33.85 -5.14
N ASP A 540 -0.99 34.42 -6.32
CA ASP A 540 -0.52 35.80 -6.45
C ASP A 540 -1.68 36.78 -6.31
N LEU A 541 -1.62 37.50 -5.20
CA LEU A 541 -2.55 38.55 -4.80
C LEU A 541 -2.15 39.93 -5.36
N THR A 542 -0.97 40.04 -5.97
CA THR A 542 -0.53 41.26 -6.65
C THR A 542 -1.04 41.22 -8.08
N GLY A 543 -1.69 42.29 -8.52
CA GLY A 543 -1.98 42.47 -9.95
C GLY A 543 -0.67 42.59 -10.70
N GLY A 544 -0.54 41.94 -11.85
CA GLY A 544 0.64 42.08 -12.68
C GLY A 544 0.85 43.53 -13.16
N ASN A 545 2.05 43.81 -13.68
CA ASN A 545 2.32 45.00 -14.49
C ASN A 545 1.66 44.88 -15.90
N ASP A 546 0.44 44.36 -15.98
CA ASP A 546 -0.29 44.07 -17.22
C ASP A 546 -1.12 45.26 -17.72
N GLY A 547 -1.08 46.39 -17.01
CA GLY A 547 -1.82 47.61 -17.36
C GLY A 547 -3.30 47.61 -16.94
N LEU A 548 -3.85 46.47 -16.50
CA LEU A 548 -5.24 46.38 -15.99
C LEU A 548 -5.36 46.92 -14.57
N ALA A 549 -4.24 47.02 -13.84
CA ALA A 549 -4.15 47.76 -12.56
C ALA A 549 -4.46 49.27 -12.70
N THR A 550 -4.61 49.79 -13.92
CA THR A 550 -4.77 51.22 -14.21
C THR A 550 -6.07 51.65 -14.91
N ASP A 551 -7.02 50.73 -15.17
CA ASP A 551 -8.30 51.10 -15.80
C ASP A 551 -9.19 51.95 -14.85
N PRO A 552 -9.45 53.23 -15.15
CA PRO A 552 -10.28 54.09 -14.32
C PRO A 552 -11.79 53.75 -14.38
N ASN A 553 -12.23 52.94 -15.35
CA ASN A 553 -13.63 52.51 -15.50
C ASN A 553 -13.95 51.23 -14.73
N PHE A 554 -12.97 50.59 -14.10
CA PHE A 554 -13.19 49.49 -13.16
C PHE A 554 -13.60 50.07 -11.80
N VAL A 555 -14.88 50.41 -11.67
CA VAL A 555 -15.43 51.06 -10.47
C VAL A 555 -15.31 50.12 -9.26
N ARG A 556 -14.51 50.58 -8.31
CA ARG A 556 -14.32 50.06 -6.96
C ARG A 556 -15.65 49.79 -6.27
N GLY A 557 -15.88 48.54 -5.85
CA GLY A 557 -16.76 48.30 -4.71
C GLY A 557 -16.14 48.95 -3.48
N ASN A 558 -16.59 50.14 -3.08
CA ASN A 558 -16.36 50.79 -1.78
C ASN A 558 -14.91 50.80 -1.19
N GLY A 559 -13.86 50.60 -2.00
CA GLY A 559 -12.48 50.50 -1.52
C GLY A 559 -12.05 49.10 -1.03
N GLN A 560 -12.83 48.06 -1.29
CA GLN A 560 -12.46 46.67 -1.03
C GLN A 560 -11.70 46.05 -2.21
N ARG A 561 -10.71 45.22 -1.90
CA ARG A 561 -9.90 44.48 -2.87
C ARG A 561 -10.74 43.34 -3.47
N VAL A 562 -10.67 43.14 -4.78
CA VAL A 562 -11.44 42.08 -5.47
C VAL A 562 -10.50 41.26 -6.34
N ASP A 563 -10.37 39.99 -6.02
CA ASP A 563 -9.52 39.03 -6.72
C ASP A 563 -10.19 38.45 -7.96
N PHE A 564 -11.48 38.16 -7.86
CA PHE A 564 -12.31 37.70 -8.97
C PHE A 564 -13.79 37.92 -8.66
N ILE A 565 -14.59 37.87 -9.71
CA ILE A 565 -16.03 38.11 -9.65
C ILE A 565 -16.74 36.88 -10.17
N ILE A 566 -17.72 36.37 -9.42
CA ILE A 566 -18.65 35.35 -9.93
C ILE A 566 -19.93 36.07 -10.31
N ARG A 567 -20.25 36.07 -11.61
CA ARG A 567 -21.47 36.66 -12.16
C ARG A 567 -22.50 35.58 -12.42
N ARG A 568 -23.76 35.88 -12.10
CA ARG A 568 -24.92 35.10 -12.50
C ARG A 568 -25.94 36.02 -13.15
N ASP A 569 -26.50 35.58 -14.28
CA ASP A 569 -27.53 36.36 -14.97
C ASP A 569 -28.73 36.65 -14.04
N GLY A 570 -29.17 37.91 -13.98
CA GLY A 570 -30.26 38.36 -13.11
C GLY A 570 -29.99 38.40 -11.60
N SER A 571 -28.74 38.24 -11.14
CA SER A 571 -28.33 38.31 -9.72
C SER A 571 -27.19 39.32 -9.48
N PRO A 572 -26.96 39.78 -8.24
CA PRO A 572 -25.81 40.61 -7.93
C PRO A 572 -24.49 39.86 -8.13
N ASP A 573 -23.46 40.59 -8.57
CA ASP A 573 -22.08 40.07 -8.71
C ASP A 573 -21.50 39.70 -7.33
N LEU A 574 -20.91 38.52 -7.22
CA LEU A 574 -20.18 38.10 -6.01
C LEU A 574 -18.71 38.52 -6.17
N ASN A 575 -18.33 39.57 -5.46
CA ASN A 575 -16.95 40.08 -5.45
C ASN A 575 -16.12 39.32 -4.40
N ILE A 576 -15.22 38.44 -4.84
CA ILE A 576 -14.45 37.59 -3.94
C ILE A 576 -13.09 38.21 -3.64
N ASP A 577 -12.74 38.27 -2.35
CA ASP A 577 -11.41 38.64 -1.84
C ASP A 577 -10.85 37.44 -1.05
N VAL A 578 -9.77 36.84 -1.55
CA VAL A 578 -9.11 35.68 -0.95
C VAL A 578 -7.92 36.07 -0.07
N SER A 579 -7.70 37.35 0.20
CA SER A 579 -6.58 37.81 1.06
C SER A 579 -6.63 37.28 2.50
N SER A 580 -7.80 36.82 2.97
CA SER A 580 -7.97 36.21 4.30
C SER A 580 -7.90 34.68 4.30
N ALA A 581 -7.82 34.04 3.13
CA ALA A 581 -7.77 32.59 3.00
C ALA A 581 -6.33 32.07 3.13
N ASN A 582 -6.16 30.93 3.82
CA ASN A 582 -4.90 30.20 3.89
C ASN A 582 -4.98 28.86 3.17
N THR A 583 -6.18 28.31 2.99
CA THR A 583 -6.43 27.00 2.40
C THR A 583 -7.47 27.07 1.28
N ILE A 584 -7.56 26.01 0.46
CA ILE A 584 -8.65 25.83 -0.51
C ILE A 584 -10.01 25.79 0.20
N GLY A 585 -10.08 25.18 1.38
CA GLY A 585 -11.27 25.17 2.23
C GLY A 585 -11.74 26.57 2.60
N ASP A 586 -10.82 27.46 2.96
CA ASP A 586 -11.13 28.87 3.24
C ASP A 586 -11.70 29.58 2.00
N VAL A 587 -11.13 29.33 0.80
CA VAL A 587 -11.63 29.92 -0.46
C VAL A 587 -13.04 29.43 -0.77
N ILE A 588 -13.29 28.13 -0.67
CA ILE A 588 -14.62 27.53 -0.85
C ILE A 588 -15.61 28.15 0.14
N ASP A 589 -15.21 28.28 1.39
CA ASP A 589 -16.04 28.83 2.46
C ASP A 589 -16.31 30.33 2.28
N LEU A 590 -15.35 31.10 1.77
CA LEU A 590 -15.54 32.51 1.41
C LEU A 590 -16.60 32.68 0.32
N ILE A 591 -16.59 31.83 -0.71
CA ILE A 591 -17.60 31.86 -1.77
C ILE A 591 -18.98 31.45 -1.22
N ASN A 592 -19.05 30.34 -0.49
CA ASN A 592 -20.31 29.82 0.03
C ASN A 592 -20.95 30.72 1.09
N ARG A 593 -20.14 31.38 1.93
CA ARG A 593 -20.65 32.25 3.01
C ARG A 593 -20.72 33.74 2.61
N HIS A 594 -20.39 34.07 1.36
CA HIS A 594 -20.43 35.43 0.84
C HIS A 594 -21.81 36.10 1.10
N PRO A 595 -21.88 37.37 1.54
CA PRO A 595 -23.14 38.02 1.87
C PRO A 595 -24.17 38.01 0.73
N ASP A 596 -23.72 38.22 -0.50
CA ASP A 596 -24.56 38.21 -1.71
C ASP A 596 -24.90 36.80 -2.22
N ASN A 597 -24.37 35.75 -1.58
CA ASN A 597 -24.65 34.34 -1.89
C ASN A 597 -25.65 33.69 -0.92
N ARG A 598 -26.57 34.48 -0.33
CA ARG A 598 -27.54 34.01 0.69
C ARG A 598 -29.00 34.09 0.25
N GLY A 599 -29.24 34.27 -1.05
CA GLY A 599 -30.58 34.34 -1.64
C GLY A 599 -31.30 32.98 -1.69
N ALA A 600 -32.50 32.94 -2.30
CA ALA A 600 -33.32 31.72 -2.41
C ALA A 600 -32.68 30.61 -3.28
N SER A 601 -31.72 30.98 -4.14
CA SER A 601 -30.92 30.07 -4.96
C SER A 601 -29.45 30.48 -4.82
N PRO A 602 -28.71 30.00 -3.80
CA PRO A 602 -27.27 30.27 -3.68
C PRO A 602 -26.47 29.42 -4.67
N ILE A 603 -25.34 29.93 -5.14
CA ILE A 603 -24.34 29.09 -5.80
C ILE A 603 -23.58 28.28 -4.74
N THR A 604 -23.10 27.10 -5.11
CA THR A 604 -22.33 26.23 -4.24
C THR A 604 -20.94 25.99 -4.83
N ALA A 605 -19.92 26.43 -4.10
CA ALA A 605 -18.54 26.05 -4.30
C ALA A 605 -18.22 24.78 -3.50
N ARG A 606 -17.51 23.83 -4.11
CA ARG A 606 -17.03 22.60 -3.47
C ARG A 606 -15.78 22.08 -4.18
N LEU A 607 -15.17 21.03 -3.66
CA LEU A 607 -14.21 20.25 -4.44
C LEU A 607 -14.94 19.50 -5.54
N ALA A 608 -14.29 19.35 -6.71
CA ALA A 608 -14.89 18.69 -7.85
C ALA A 608 -15.22 17.21 -7.55
N GLN A 609 -16.45 16.82 -7.93
CA GLN A 609 -16.95 15.44 -7.84
C GLN A 609 -16.32 14.50 -8.87
N TYR A 610 -15.79 15.02 -9.97
CA TYR A 610 -15.00 14.27 -10.94
C TYR A 610 -13.67 14.96 -11.11
N GLY A 611 -12.57 14.21 -11.12
CA GLY A 611 -11.23 14.75 -11.13
C GLY A 611 -10.97 15.60 -9.89
N ASN A 612 -10.33 16.74 -10.09
CA ASN A 612 -9.86 17.57 -9.00
C ASN A 612 -9.99 19.07 -9.34
N GLY A 613 -9.81 19.95 -8.35
CA GLY A 613 -10.07 21.40 -8.49
C GLY A 613 -11.30 21.88 -7.73
N ILE A 614 -11.55 23.19 -7.78
CA ILE A 614 -12.74 23.82 -7.20
C ILE A 614 -13.86 23.80 -8.24
N GLN A 615 -15.01 23.25 -7.87
CA GLN A 615 -16.23 23.23 -8.66
C GLN A 615 -17.22 24.26 -8.10
N ILE A 616 -17.79 25.10 -8.97
CA ILE A 616 -18.83 26.06 -8.63
C ILE A 616 -20.08 25.69 -9.43
N THR A 617 -21.19 25.51 -8.73
CA THR A 617 -22.47 25.06 -9.29
C THR A 617 -23.62 25.98 -8.88
N ASP A 618 -24.65 26.07 -9.72
CA ASP A 618 -25.96 26.62 -9.34
C ASP A 618 -26.98 25.48 -9.29
N GLU A 619 -27.20 24.92 -8.11
CA GLU A 619 -28.00 23.69 -7.91
C GLU A 619 -29.53 23.94 -7.92
N ASN A 620 -29.97 25.20 -7.92
CA ASN A 620 -31.37 25.57 -7.76
C ASN A 620 -32.00 26.19 -9.02
N ASN A 621 -31.34 26.07 -10.18
CA ASN A 621 -31.81 26.66 -11.42
C ASN A 621 -32.44 25.63 -12.35
N SER A 622 -33.75 25.77 -12.60
CA SER A 622 -34.51 24.93 -13.53
C SER A 622 -34.53 25.48 -14.96
N GLY A 623 -33.60 26.39 -15.32
CA GLY A 623 -33.47 26.96 -16.66
C GLY A 623 -32.04 27.42 -16.96
N ALA A 624 -31.71 27.62 -18.23
CA ALA A 624 -30.39 28.03 -18.68
C ALA A 624 -30.07 29.48 -18.26
N GLN A 625 -29.39 29.67 -17.13
CA GLN A 625 -28.78 30.95 -16.76
C GLN A 625 -27.26 30.78 -16.75
N SER A 626 -26.53 31.63 -17.49
CA SER A 626 -25.08 31.55 -17.51
C SER A 626 -24.51 32.10 -16.18
N LEU A 627 -23.78 31.28 -15.42
CA LEU A 627 -22.72 31.81 -14.55
C LEU A 627 -21.49 32.14 -15.40
N THR A 628 -20.69 33.08 -14.94
CA THR A 628 -19.38 33.42 -15.54
C THR A 628 -18.45 33.85 -14.42
N ILE A 629 -17.24 33.31 -14.40
CA ILE A 629 -16.17 33.81 -13.53
C ILE A 629 -15.38 34.82 -14.33
N VAL A 630 -15.17 36.00 -13.75
CA VAL A 630 -14.43 37.10 -14.37
C VAL A 630 -13.24 37.42 -13.49
N ARG A 631 -12.07 37.56 -14.13
CA ARG A 631 -10.84 37.92 -13.44
C ARG A 631 -10.98 39.29 -12.77
N GLY A 632 -10.47 39.41 -11.56
CA GLY A 632 -10.39 40.68 -10.84
C GLY A 632 -9.02 41.32 -11.03
N GLN A 633 -8.56 41.98 -9.96
CA GLN A 633 -7.33 42.80 -9.98
C GLN A 633 -6.04 41.99 -9.75
N SER A 634 -6.15 40.69 -9.48
CA SER A 634 -5.04 39.79 -9.19
C SER A 634 -5.02 38.59 -10.13
N PHE A 635 -3.96 37.78 -10.03
CA PHE A 635 -3.85 36.50 -10.74
C PHE A 635 -4.54 35.35 -10.02
N ALA A 636 -5.20 35.61 -8.88
CA ALA A 636 -5.76 34.57 -8.02
C ALA A 636 -6.74 33.63 -8.74
N ALA A 637 -7.56 34.13 -9.67
CA ALA A 637 -8.47 33.27 -10.43
C ALA A 637 -7.74 32.24 -11.30
N TRP A 638 -6.56 32.59 -11.85
CA TRP A 638 -5.71 31.67 -12.60
C TRP A 638 -4.98 30.72 -11.67
N ASP A 639 -4.45 31.23 -10.56
CA ASP A 639 -3.67 30.45 -9.61
C ASP A 639 -4.53 29.47 -8.80
N LEU A 640 -5.84 29.73 -8.68
CA LEU A 640 -6.85 28.82 -8.13
C LEU A 640 -7.44 27.88 -9.19
N GLY A 641 -7.07 28.04 -10.47
CA GLY A 641 -7.54 27.20 -11.57
C GLY A 641 -8.97 27.48 -12.02
N LEU A 642 -9.63 28.52 -11.49
CA LEU A 642 -11.01 28.89 -11.79
C LEU A 642 -11.17 29.47 -13.21
N ILE A 643 -10.11 30.11 -13.72
CA ILE A 643 -10.05 30.63 -15.09
C ILE A 643 -8.79 30.07 -15.77
N PRO A 644 -8.86 29.60 -17.03
CA PRO A 644 -7.67 29.21 -17.77
C PRO A 644 -6.64 30.35 -17.86
N ARG A 645 -5.36 30.01 -17.81
CA ARG A 645 -4.26 30.99 -17.94
C ARG A 645 -4.44 31.81 -19.23
N ASN A 646 -4.18 33.12 -19.13
CA ASN A 646 -4.30 34.08 -20.24
C ASN A 646 -5.73 34.33 -20.74
N GLN A 647 -6.75 33.92 -19.99
CA GLN A 647 -8.14 34.30 -20.23
C GLN A 647 -8.66 35.21 -19.13
N GLU A 648 -9.55 36.15 -19.47
CA GLU A 648 -10.15 37.07 -18.49
C GLU A 648 -11.46 36.53 -17.91
N THR A 649 -12.04 35.50 -18.54
CA THR A 649 -13.32 34.94 -18.14
C THR A 649 -13.37 33.44 -18.38
N ALA A 650 -14.05 32.71 -17.49
CA ALA A 650 -14.49 31.34 -17.73
C ALA A 650 -16.02 31.30 -17.73
N GLN A 651 -16.59 30.81 -18.83
CA GLN A 651 -18.04 30.65 -19.00
C GLN A 651 -18.41 29.18 -18.75
N LEU A 652 -19.48 28.94 -17.99
CA LEU A 652 -19.88 27.59 -17.60
C LEU A 652 -20.28 26.69 -18.78
N SER A 653 -20.22 25.37 -18.55
CA SER A 653 -21.03 24.42 -19.29
C SER A 653 -22.49 24.51 -18.83
N ALA A 654 -23.43 24.58 -19.77
CA ALA A 654 -24.86 24.56 -19.48
C ALA A 654 -25.26 23.22 -18.83
N SER A 655 -26.29 23.24 -17.99
CA SER A 655 -26.84 22.05 -17.37
C SER A 655 -27.17 20.97 -18.40
N VAL A 656 -26.73 19.75 -18.11
CA VAL A 656 -26.91 18.57 -18.96
C VAL A 656 -28.09 17.77 -18.38
N PRO A 657 -29.09 17.39 -19.18
CA PRO A 657 -30.14 16.49 -18.72
C PRO A 657 -29.59 15.09 -18.48
N ALA A 658 -30.13 14.39 -17.48
CA ALA A 658 -29.82 12.97 -17.32
C ALA A 658 -30.39 12.17 -18.49
N GLU A 659 -29.62 11.22 -19.01
CA GLU A 659 -30.03 10.33 -20.11
C GLU A 659 -29.95 8.86 -19.70
N ALA A 660 -30.86 8.06 -20.22
CA ALA A 660 -30.87 6.60 -20.13
C ALA A 660 -30.95 6.04 -21.56
N THR A 661 -29.92 5.29 -21.97
CA THR A 661 -29.94 4.57 -23.25
C THR A 661 -30.44 3.15 -23.01
N VAL A 662 -31.58 2.82 -23.60
CA VAL A 662 -32.16 1.48 -23.63
C VAL A 662 -31.70 0.79 -24.92
N SER A 663 -30.81 -0.18 -24.79
CA SER A 663 -30.33 -1.03 -25.88
C SER A 663 -30.42 -2.50 -25.47
N PHE A 664 -30.56 -3.39 -26.45
CA PHE A 664 -30.71 -4.83 -26.22
C PHE A 664 -29.65 -5.60 -27.01
N PRO A 665 -29.22 -6.79 -26.56
CA PRO A 665 -28.37 -7.66 -27.36
C PRO A 665 -29.15 -8.40 -28.47
N GLN A 666 -28.47 -8.74 -29.57
CA GLN A 666 -29.01 -9.59 -30.64
C GLN A 666 -29.67 -10.87 -30.06
N PRO A 667 -30.85 -11.29 -30.55
CA PRO A 667 -31.53 -10.81 -31.76
C PRO A 667 -32.54 -9.66 -31.53
N ASN A 668 -32.61 -9.12 -30.31
CA ASN A 668 -33.65 -8.16 -29.90
C ASN A 668 -33.23 -6.69 -30.07
N ASP A 669 -32.17 -6.41 -30.84
CA ASP A 669 -31.53 -5.10 -30.97
C ASP A 669 -31.99 -4.30 -32.20
N ARG A 670 -32.61 -4.96 -33.18
CA ARG A 670 -33.09 -4.33 -34.42
C ARG A 670 -34.30 -3.45 -34.19
N ASN A 671 -34.19 -2.17 -34.54
CA ASN A 671 -35.27 -1.18 -34.47
C ASN A 671 -35.89 -0.98 -33.07
N THR A 672 -35.16 -1.29 -32.00
CA THR A 672 -35.65 -1.27 -30.62
C THR A 672 -34.95 -0.26 -29.70
N GLY A 673 -33.83 0.31 -30.14
CA GLY A 673 -33.01 1.20 -29.31
C GLY A 673 -33.70 2.54 -29.04
N ILE A 674 -33.68 3.00 -27.79
CA ILE A 674 -34.30 4.27 -27.36
C ILE A 674 -33.32 5.02 -26.46
N VAL A 675 -33.17 6.32 -26.68
CA VAL A 675 -32.55 7.23 -25.70
C VAL A 675 -33.67 8.02 -25.02
N ILE A 676 -33.66 8.00 -23.68
CA ILE A 676 -34.61 8.74 -22.86
C ILE A 676 -33.84 9.84 -22.13
N SER A 677 -34.29 11.09 -22.22
CA SER A 677 -33.68 12.25 -21.59
C SER A 677 -34.64 12.88 -20.58
N ALA A 678 -34.14 13.36 -19.45
CA ALA A 678 -34.90 14.27 -18.59
C ALA A 678 -35.22 15.57 -19.34
N GLN A 679 -36.38 16.17 -19.07
CA GLN A 679 -36.71 17.50 -19.64
C GLN A 679 -35.99 18.66 -18.96
N VAL A 680 -35.48 18.44 -17.76
CA VAL A 680 -34.74 19.45 -16.97
C VAL A 680 -33.29 19.01 -16.87
N GLY A 681 -32.37 19.95 -17.11
CA GLY A 681 -30.95 19.76 -16.88
C GLY A 681 -30.64 19.60 -15.39
N GLY A 682 -29.68 18.75 -15.04
CA GLY A 682 -29.30 18.51 -13.65
C GLY A 682 -29.29 17.03 -13.25
N PRO A 683 -28.66 16.70 -12.12
CA PRO A 683 -28.50 15.32 -11.63
C PRO A 683 -29.75 14.76 -10.93
N SER A 684 -30.84 15.53 -10.82
CA SER A 684 -32.05 15.14 -10.07
C SER A 684 -32.70 13.84 -10.56
N PHE A 685 -32.42 13.45 -11.81
CA PHE A 685 -32.90 12.21 -12.41
C PHE A 685 -31.79 11.15 -12.58
N ASN A 686 -30.54 11.41 -12.17
CA ASN A 686 -29.51 10.37 -12.15
C ASN A 686 -29.90 9.26 -11.18
N GLY A 687 -29.60 8.00 -11.53
CA GLY A 687 -29.98 6.84 -10.74
C GLY A 687 -31.44 6.41 -10.89
N VAL A 688 -32.28 7.16 -11.63
CA VAL A 688 -33.65 6.72 -11.93
C VAL A 688 -33.60 5.47 -12.79
N GLN A 689 -34.23 4.40 -12.34
CA GLN A 689 -34.30 3.14 -13.08
C GLN A 689 -35.46 3.18 -14.07
N VAL A 690 -35.19 2.80 -15.32
CA VAL A 690 -36.20 2.53 -16.33
C VAL A 690 -36.59 1.07 -16.20
N ILE A 691 -37.85 0.80 -15.86
CA ILE A 691 -38.35 -0.55 -15.56
C ILE A 691 -39.49 -0.90 -16.50
N TYR A 692 -39.28 -1.94 -17.31
CA TYR A 692 -40.31 -2.45 -18.20
C TYR A 692 -41.11 -3.55 -17.49
N ARG A 693 -42.45 -3.43 -17.50
CA ARG A 693 -43.35 -4.41 -16.88
C ARG A 693 -44.35 -4.92 -17.90
N ASP A 694 -44.45 -6.24 -18.03
CA ASP A 694 -45.43 -6.89 -18.90
C ASP A 694 -46.76 -7.04 -18.18
N ILE A 695 -47.61 -6.01 -18.28
CA ILE A 695 -48.90 -5.96 -17.57
C ILE A 695 -50.05 -5.45 -18.45
N LEU A 696 -49.76 -4.99 -19.67
CA LEU A 696 -50.77 -4.56 -20.63
C LEU A 696 -51.12 -5.69 -21.59
N ASN A 697 -52.21 -5.50 -22.32
CA ASN A 697 -52.62 -6.38 -23.41
C ASN A 697 -52.88 -5.48 -24.64
N SER A 698 -52.66 -5.99 -25.86
CA SER A 698 -52.90 -5.35 -27.17
C SER A 698 -51.80 -4.42 -27.72
N GLY A 699 -50.54 -4.64 -27.36
CA GLY A 699 -49.39 -3.87 -27.89
C GLY A 699 -49.34 -2.41 -27.45
N ALA A 700 -50.10 -2.02 -26.42
CA ALA A 700 -50.12 -0.68 -25.86
C ALA A 700 -48.89 -0.41 -24.98
N ALA A 701 -48.63 0.86 -24.67
CA ALA A 701 -47.64 1.28 -23.68
C ALA A 701 -48.19 2.40 -22.79
N THR A 702 -47.83 2.40 -21.50
CA THR A 702 -48.04 3.54 -20.60
C THR A 702 -46.79 3.81 -19.77
N ALA A 703 -46.43 5.07 -19.57
CA ALA A 703 -45.29 5.46 -18.75
C ALA A 703 -45.75 6.19 -17.48
N THR A 704 -45.17 5.84 -16.32
CA THR A 704 -45.44 6.50 -15.03
C THR A 704 -44.14 6.64 -14.23
N PHE A 705 -43.84 7.85 -13.79
CA PHE A 705 -42.70 8.12 -12.92
C PHE A 705 -43.16 8.24 -11.46
N ALA A 706 -42.66 7.37 -10.58
CA ALA A 706 -42.95 7.39 -9.15
C ALA A 706 -41.82 6.74 -8.34
N GLY A 707 -41.45 7.35 -7.20
CA GLY A 707 -40.49 6.77 -6.27
C GLY A 707 -39.09 6.52 -6.86
N GLY A 708 -38.60 7.42 -7.73
CA GLY A 708 -37.28 7.29 -8.36
C GLY A 708 -37.21 6.21 -9.46
N ARG A 709 -38.35 5.72 -9.95
CA ARG A 709 -38.45 4.71 -11.00
C ARG A 709 -39.39 5.18 -12.11
N LEU A 710 -38.96 5.03 -13.37
CA LEU A 710 -39.79 5.20 -14.54
C LEU A 710 -40.33 3.83 -14.93
N PHE A 711 -41.59 3.56 -14.58
CA PHE A 711 -42.29 2.36 -15.01
C PHE A 711 -42.84 2.55 -16.41
N VAL A 712 -42.47 1.65 -17.32
CA VAL A 712 -43.06 1.55 -18.65
C VAL A 712 -43.79 0.21 -18.71
N ASP A 713 -45.11 0.28 -18.70
CA ASP A 713 -45.97 -0.88 -18.79
C ASP A 713 -46.20 -1.19 -20.28
N ILE A 714 -45.93 -2.44 -20.67
CA ILE A 714 -45.96 -2.92 -22.06
C ILE A 714 -46.74 -4.25 -22.17
N ASP A 715 -46.96 -4.69 -23.40
CA ASP A 715 -47.37 -6.05 -23.79
C ASP A 715 -46.17 -6.71 -24.49
N ALA A 716 -45.45 -7.55 -23.74
CA ALA A 716 -44.14 -8.06 -24.16
C ALA A 716 -44.24 -8.86 -25.47
N GLY A 717 -43.44 -8.47 -26.46
CA GLY A 717 -43.42 -9.06 -27.80
C GLY A 717 -44.49 -8.52 -28.75
N GLN A 718 -45.32 -7.56 -28.33
CA GLN A 718 -46.27 -6.84 -29.20
C GLN A 718 -46.04 -5.33 -29.21
N THR A 719 -45.66 -4.72 -28.08
CA THR A 719 -45.42 -3.28 -27.98
C THR A 719 -44.12 -2.87 -28.70
N THR A 720 -44.19 -1.87 -29.58
CA THR A 720 -43.03 -1.38 -30.34
C THR A 720 -42.28 -0.24 -29.64
N ALA A 721 -41.02 -0.01 -30.01
CA ALA A 721 -40.23 1.10 -29.49
C ALA A 721 -40.88 2.47 -29.75
N ASN A 722 -41.51 2.67 -30.91
CA ASN A 722 -42.29 3.89 -31.20
C ASN A 722 -43.44 4.10 -30.21
N THR A 723 -44.17 3.02 -29.88
CA THR A 723 -45.28 3.09 -28.92
C THR A 723 -44.79 3.45 -27.51
N ILE A 724 -43.61 2.96 -27.12
CA ILE A 724 -42.97 3.32 -25.84
C ILE A 724 -42.52 4.78 -25.84
N ILE A 725 -41.91 5.25 -26.92
CA ILE A 725 -41.50 6.65 -27.09
C ILE A 725 -42.70 7.58 -26.90
N ASP A 726 -43.82 7.30 -27.57
CA ASP A 726 -45.04 8.09 -27.45
C ASP A 726 -45.56 8.12 -26.00
N ALA A 727 -45.56 6.97 -25.32
CA ALA A 727 -46.01 6.87 -23.93
C ALA A 727 -45.12 7.67 -22.96
N ILE A 728 -43.80 7.63 -23.14
CA ILE A 728 -42.84 8.40 -22.33
C ILE A 728 -43.00 9.90 -22.58
N ASN A 729 -43.06 10.31 -23.85
CA ASN A 729 -43.23 11.71 -24.23
C ASN A 729 -44.57 12.30 -23.72
N ALA A 730 -45.63 11.48 -23.66
CA ALA A 730 -46.92 11.89 -23.11
C ALA A 730 -46.92 12.06 -21.57
N GLN A 731 -45.99 11.43 -20.85
CA GLN A 731 -45.87 11.54 -19.39
C GLN A 731 -45.29 12.89 -18.96
N GLY A 732 -44.42 13.49 -19.76
CA GLY A 732 -44.00 14.90 -19.64
C GLY A 732 -42.83 15.20 -18.69
N THR A 733 -42.32 14.25 -17.90
CA THR A 733 -41.08 14.43 -17.12
C THR A 733 -39.83 14.09 -17.94
N PHE A 734 -39.98 13.17 -18.88
CA PHE A 734 -38.92 12.71 -19.77
C PHE A 734 -39.31 12.89 -21.24
N THR A 735 -38.31 12.97 -22.11
CA THR A 735 -38.46 12.80 -23.55
C THR A 735 -37.77 11.51 -23.99
N ALA A 736 -38.27 10.88 -25.04
CA ALA A 736 -37.68 9.70 -25.64
C ALA A 736 -37.55 9.86 -27.15
N GLN A 737 -36.48 9.30 -27.72
CA GLN A 737 -36.18 9.28 -29.15
C GLN A 737 -35.45 8.00 -29.53
N LEU A 738 -35.37 7.69 -30.83
CA LEU A 738 -34.66 6.50 -31.31
C LEU A 738 -33.14 6.64 -31.12
N GLU A 739 -32.51 5.55 -30.68
CA GLU A 739 -31.05 5.40 -30.61
C GLU A 739 -30.54 4.89 -31.96
N ASN A 740 -29.64 5.65 -32.61
CA ASN A 740 -29.18 5.35 -33.97
C ASN A 740 -27.67 5.07 -34.09
N LEU A 741 -26.91 5.12 -32.99
CA LEU A 741 -25.46 4.85 -33.00
C LEU A 741 -25.18 3.37 -33.16
N GLN A 742 -25.97 2.49 -32.53
CA GLN A 742 -25.79 1.04 -32.62
C GLN A 742 -26.55 0.43 -33.81
N ASP A 743 -27.74 0.96 -34.13
CA ASP A 743 -28.54 0.55 -35.29
C ASP A 743 -28.90 1.79 -36.15
N PRO A 744 -28.06 2.14 -37.15
CA PRO A 744 -28.33 3.29 -38.02
C PRO A 744 -29.61 3.20 -38.85
N ALA A 745 -30.26 2.04 -38.92
CA ALA A 745 -31.52 1.83 -39.62
C ALA A 745 -32.74 1.79 -38.68
N ASN A 746 -32.55 2.09 -37.39
CA ASN A 746 -33.60 2.05 -36.38
C ASN A 746 -34.78 2.96 -36.74
N ASP A 747 -35.91 2.33 -37.05
CA ASP A 747 -37.19 2.99 -37.36
C ASP A 747 -38.24 2.84 -36.23
N GLY A 748 -37.84 2.26 -35.09
CA GLY A 748 -38.69 2.05 -33.92
C GLY A 748 -39.78 0.99 -34.07
N SER A 749 -39.80 0.22 -35.17
CA SER A 749 -40.79 -0.84 -35.41
C SER A 749 -40.55 -2.13 -34.62
N GLY A 750 -39.40 -2.27 -33.97
CA GLY A 750 -39.03 -3.47 -33.21
C GLY A 750 -39.91 -3.65 -31.97
N ALA A 751 -40.38 -4.87 -31.73
CA ALA A 751 -41.19 -5.23 -30.57
C ALA A 751 -40.30 -5.57 -29.36
N ILE A 752 -40.62 -5.03 -28.19
CA ILE A 752 -39.84 -5.23 -26.96
C ILE A 752 -40.30 -6.47 -26.20
N GLN A 753 -39.39 -7.40 -25.94
CA GLN A 753 -39.66 -8.64 -25.18
C GLN A 753 -39.07 -8.64 -23.75
N THR A 754 -38.10 -7.76 -23.48
CA THR A 754 -37.36 -7.73 -22.21
C THR A 754 -38.14 -6.95 -21.15
N THR A 755 -38.22 -7.50 -19.93
CA THR A 755 -38.81 -6.86 -18.74
C THR A 755 -37.79 -6.76 -17.61
N GLY A 756 -38.07 -5.93 -16.60
CA GLY A 756 -37.14 -5.62 -15.51
C GLY A 756 -36.46 -4.27 -15.68
N VAL A 757 -35.36 -4.04 -14.96
CA VAL A 757 -34.56 -2.81 -15.10
C VAL A 757 -33.80 -2.88 -16.43
N VAL A 758 -34.10 -1.97 -17.36
CA VAL A 758 -33.54 -1.99 -18.72
C VAL A 758 -32.52 -0.87 -18.96
N ALA A 759 -32.57 0.18 -18.17
CA ALA A 759 -31.58 1.25 -18.16
C ALA A 759 -31.63 2.01 -16.83
N THR A 760 -30.61 2.81 -16.55
CA THR A 760 -30.59 3.76 -15.45
C THR A 760 -30.11 5.09 -15.98
N PHE A 761 -30.79 6.17 -15.60
CA PHE A 761 -30.42 7.53 -16.01
C PHE A 761 -29.07 7.92 -15.41
N ALA A 762 -28.23 8.57 -16.21
CA ALA A 762 -26.92 9.08 -15.79
C ALA A 762 -26.55 10.34 -16.60
N GLY A 763 -25.44 10.99 -16.24
CA GLY A 763 -24.89 12.12 -17.00
C GLY A 763 -25.57 13.48 -16.79
N GLY A 764 -26.65 13.54 -16.01
CA GLY A 764 -27.30 14.80 -15.66
C GLY A 764 -26.40 15.65 -14.75
N ALA A 765 -26.21 16.93 -15.07
CA ALA A 765 -25.31 17.84 -14.37
C ALA A 765 -25.88 19.27 -14.31
N PHE A 766 -25.60 19.99 -13.23
CA PHE A 766 -25.96 21.40 -13.09
C PHE A 766 -25.10 22.31 -13.98
N ASP A 767 -25.52 23.57 -14.11
CA ASP A 767 -24.67 24.66 -14.58
C ASP A 767 -23.40 24.72 -13.71
N GLN A 768 -22.22 24.46 -14.31
CA GLN A 768 -20.98 24.26 -13.54
C GLN A 768 -19.72 24.84 -14.18
N VAL A 769 -18.85 25.44 -13.35
CA VAL A 769 -17.44 25.70 -13.67
C VAL A 769 -16.70 24.67 -12.86
N GLN A 770 -15.94 23.83 -13.55
CA GLN A 770 -14.92 23.03 -12.92
C GLN A 770 -13.57 23.71 -13.13
N GLY A 771 -12.97 24.16 -12.03
CA GLY A 771 -11.61 24.68 -12.05
C GLY A 771 -10.60 23.56 -12.31
N ALA A 772 -9.47 23.93 -12.90
CA ALA A 772 -8.34 23.03 -13.06
C ALA A 772 -7.71 22.71 -11.70
N ASP A 773 -7.15 21.50 -11.56
CA ASP A 773 -6.29 21.18 -10.45
C ASP A 773 -4.96 21.93 -10.56
N VAL A 774 -4.71 22.77 -9.56
CA VAL A 774 -3.53 23.64 -9.41
C VAL A 774 -2.54 23.15 -8.37
N ASN A 775 -2.73 21.95 -7.81
CA ASN A 775 -1.76 21.29 -6.93
C ASN A 775 -1.33 19.91 -7.44
N PRO A 776 -0.81 19.79 -8.67
CA PRO A 776 -0.23 18.53 -9.14
C PRO A 776 1.00 18.14 -8.31
N ALA A 777 1.13 16.85 -8.04
CA ALA A 777 2.41 16.26 -7.71
C ALA A 777 3.26 16.10 -8.99
N GLU A 778 4.59 16.08 -8.84
CA GLU A 778 5.49 15.89 -9.97
C GLU A 778 6.73 15.08 -9.59
N THR A 779 7.38 14.55 -10.62
CA THR A 779 8.64 13.84 -10.51
C THR A 779 9.81 14.79 -10.27
N LYS A 780 10.45 14.70 -9.10
CA LYS A 780 11.63 15.52 -8.77
C LYS A 780 12.89 14.84 -9.29
N GLY A 781 13.04 14.84 -10.60
CA GLY A 781 14.07 14.12 -11.31
C GLY A 781 14.56 14.79 -12.57
N VAL A 782 15.75 14.38 -13.01
CA VAL A 782 16.44 14.98 -14.15
C VAL A 782 15.66 14.83 -15.45
N PHE A 783 14.99 13.70 -15.67
CA PHE A 783 14.12 13.52 -16.82
C PHE A 783 12.95 14.52 -16.81
N ASN A 784 12.33 14.73 -15.64
CA ASN A 784 11.22 15.68 -15.52
C ASN A 784 11.70 17.12 -15.76
N SER A 785 12.82 17.53 -15.15
CA SER A 785 13.40 18.87 -15.33
C SER A 785 13.71 19.17 -16.79
N LEU A 786 14.33 18.22 -17.50
CA LEU A 786 14.68 18.38 -18.91
C LEU A 786 13.46 18.38 -19.83
N LEU A 787 12.48 17.50 -19.58
CA LEU A 787 11.24 17.45 -20.35
C LEU A 787 10.42 18.74 -20.19
N ARG A 788 10.32 19.25 -18.95
CA ARG A 788 9.66 20.52 -18.64
C ARG A 788 10.38 21.69 -19.27
N LEU A 789 11.71 21.74 -19.19
CA LEU A 789 12.50 22.77 -19.85
C LEU A 789 12.28 22.74 -21.37
N SER A 790 12.34 21.57 -22.01
CA SER A 790 12.10 21.47 -23.46
C SER A 790 10.68 21.91 -23.81
N LYS A 791 9.68 21.59 -23.01
CA LYS A 791 8.28 21.99 -23.24
C LYS A 791 8.11 23.50 -23.07
N ALA A 792 8.61 24.06 -21.96
CA ALA A 792 8.53 25.48 -21.67
C ALA A 792 9.21 26.34 -22.73
N LEU A 793 10.34 25.88 -23.29
CA LEU A 793 11.01 26.54 -24.42
C LEU A 793 10.19 26.54 -25.71
N LYS A 794 9.41 25.47 -25.96
CA LYS A 794 8.51 25.38 -27.13
C LYS A 794 7.26 26.21 -26.95
N ASP A 795 6.75 26.30 -25.72
CA ASP A 795 5.50 26.98 -25.36
C ASP A 795 5.69 28.46 -25.01
N PHE A 796 6.94 28.94 -24.95
CA PHE A 796 7.30 30.31 -24.59
C PHE A 796 6.94 30.71 -23.16
N ASP A 797 6.99 29.74 -22.23
CA ASP A 797 6.72 29.97 -20.81
C ASP A 797 8.01 30.32 -20.06
N SER A 798 8.30 31.61 -19.93
CA SER A 798 9.50 32.10 -19.23
C SER A 798 9.53 31.75 -17.74
N VAL A 799 8.36 31.62 -17.11
CA VAL A 799 8.26 31.26 -15.69
C VAL A 799 8.63 29.80 -15.50
N GLU A 800 8.09 28.92 -16.34
CA GLU A 800 8.42 27.48 -16.28
C GLU A 800 9.86 27.21 -16.72
N ILE A 801 10.43 27.96 -17.66
CA ILE A 801 11.86 27.87 -18.01
C ILE A 801 12.72 28.16 -16.75
N GLY A 802 12.45 29.25 -16.04
CA GLY A 802 13.19 29.60 -14.82
C GLY A 802 13.10 28.51 -13.76
N ARG A 803 11.89 28.00 -13.51
CA ARG A 803 11.64 26.90 -12.57
C ARG A 803 12.37 25.62 -12.98
N ALA A 804 12.33 25.23 -14.25
CA ALA A 804 12.99 24.02 -14.74
C ALA A 804 14.53 24.12 -14.63
N VAL A 805 15.11 25.33 -14.73
CA VAL A 805 16.53 25.56 -14.45
C VAL A 805 16.85 25.37 -12.97
N GLU A 806 16.03 25.87 -12.05
CA GLU A 806 16.20 25.61 -10.61
C GLU A 806 16.08 24.12 -10.28
N MET A 807 15.15 23.40 -10.92
CA MET A 807 15.03 21.95 -10.77
C MET A 807 16.28 21.23 -11.27
N LEU A 808 16.83 21.64 -12.41
CA LEU A 808 18.07 21.08 -12.95
C LEU A 808 19.25 21.31 -11.99
N ASP A 809 19.33 22.46 -11.32
CA ASP A 809 20.35 22.73 -10.31
C ASP A 809 20.22 21.79 -9.10
N ASN A 810 18.99 21.52 -8.64
CA ASN A 810 18.75 20.49 -7.61
C ASN A 810 19.14 19.08 -8.09
N ASP A 811 18.93 18.76 -9.36
CA ASP A 811 19.33 17.47 -9.95
C ASP A 811 20.87 17.31 -9.97
N PHE A 812 21.62 18.39 -10.17
CA PHE A 812 23.09 18.37 -10.05
C PHE A 812 23.56 18.07 -8.64
N GLU A 813 22.92 18.67 -7.64
CA GLU A 813 23.24 18.40 -6.23
C GLU A 813 22.98 16.92 -5.90
N ARG A 814 21.83 16.37 -6.33
CA ARG A 814 21.51 14.94 -6.17
C ARG A 814 22.55 14.03 -6.82
N LEU A 815 22.96 14.35 -8.06
CA LEU A 815 24.00 13.59 -8.76
C LEU A 815 25.34 13.68 -8.05
N THR A 816 25.72 14.87 -7.57
CA THR A 816 26.98 15.10 -6.84
C THR A 816 27.01 14.28 -5.54
N PHE A 817 25.91 14.26 -4.80
CA PHE A 817 25.76 13.43 -3.60
C PHE A 817 25.89 11.94 -3.93
N SER A 818 25.17 11.46 -4.95
CA SER A 818 25.22 10.07 -5.39
C SER A 818 26.64 9.64 -5.80
N ARG A 819 27.39 10.50 -6.50
CA ARG A 819 28.79 10.25 -6.87
C ARG A 819 29.72 10.26 -5.66
N ALA A 820 29.52 11.17 -4.71
CA ALA A 820 30.30 11.19 -3.47
C ALA A 820 30.11 9.91 -2.65
N GLU A 821 28.86 9.42 -2.56
CA GLU A 821 28.55 8.16 -1.90
C GLU A 821 29.20 6.96 -2.61
N LEU A 822 29.11 6.88 -3.95
CA LEU A 822 29.80 5.86 -4.73
C LEU A 822 31.32 5.91 -4.54
N GLY A 823 31.92 7.10 -4.47
CA GLY A 823 33.34 7.26 -4.16
C GLY A 823 33.70 6.79 -2.75
N ALA A 824 32.81 6.94 -1.77
CA ALA A 824 32.98 6.37 -0.43
C ALA A 824 32.85 4.83 -0.45
N ARG A 825 31.88 4.29 -1.20
CA ARG A 825 31.70 2.84 -1.38
C ARG A 825 32.90 2.21 -2.09
N SER A 826 33.43 2.83 -3.14
CA SER A 826 34.63 2.38 -3.86
C SER A 826 35.84 2.30 -2.92
N ARG A 827 36.12 3.37 -2.16
CA ARG A 827 37.22 3.37 -1.18
C ARG A 827 37.04 2.30 -0.10
N SER A 828 35.80 2.08 0.34
CA SER A 828 35.49 1.03 1.32
C SER A 828 35.76 -0.36 0.75
N LEU A 829 35.40 -0.61 -0.51
CA LEU A 829 35.70 -1.85 -1.22
C LEU A 829 37.20 -2.04 -1.46
N ASP A 830 37.95 -0.98 -1.74
CA ASP A 830 39.41 -1.06 -1.91
C ASP A 830 40.10 -1.47 -0.61
N VAL A 831 39.74 -0.83 0.51
CA VAL A 831 40.25 -1.18 1.85
C VAL A 831 39.87 -2.61 2.23
N LEU A 832 38.63 -3.01 1.95
CA LEU A 832 38.13 -4.35 2.24
C LEU A 832 38.83 -5.40 1.37
N SER A 833 39.05 -5.11 0.08
CA SER A 833 39.79 -5.98 -0.83
C SER A 833 41.21 -6.22 -0.33
N GLN A 834 41.92 -5.17 0.09
CA GLN A 834 43.27 -5.30 0.65
C GLN A 834 43.26 -6.15 1.91
N ARG A 835 42.36 -5.86 2.85
CA ARG A 835 42.24 -6.62 4.11
C ARG A 835 41.96 -8.11 3.87
N VAL A 836 40.98 -8.43 3.02
CA VAL A 836 40.60 -9.82 2.77
C VAL A 836 41.72 -10.56 2.02
N GLN A 837 42.47 -9.89 1.15
CA GLN A 837 43.66 -10.47 0.52
C GLN A 837 44.77 -10.75 1.54
N ASP A 838 45.03 -9.83 2.47
CA ASP A 838 46.00 -10.04 3.55
C ASP A 838 45.59 -11.21 4.46
N GLU A 839 44.30 -11.30 4.81
CA GLU A 839 43.74 -12.42 5.59
C GLU A 839 43.82 -13.75 4.83
N ASP A 840 43.58 -13.78 3.53
CA ASP A 840 43.75 -14.98 2.69
C ASP A 840 45.21 -15.48 2.74
N VAL A 841 46.18 -14.57 2.61
CA VAL A 841 47.60 -14.91 2.71
C VAL A 841 47.96 -15.45 4.11
N GLN A 842 47.44 -14.82 5.17
CA GLN A 842 47.67 -15.28 6.55
C GLN A 842 47.04 -16.65 6.81
N LEU A 843 45.83 -16.90 6.32
CA LEU A 843 45.16 -18.20 6.47
C LEU A 843 45.89 -19.28 5.68
N ARG A 844 46.40 -18.99 4.48
CA ARG A 844 47.25 -19.92 3.72
C ARG A 844 48.56 -20.23 4.46
N ALA A 845 49.18 -19.23 5.07
CA ALA A 845 50.38 -19.44 5.88
C ALA A 845 50.06 -20.30 7.13
N THR A 846 48.96 -20.02 7.82
CA THR A 846 48.50 -20.83 8.97
C THR A 846 48.18 -22.26 8.55
N LEU A 847 47.55 -22.44 7.39
CA LEU A 847 47.28 -23.77 6.84
C LEU A 847 48.58 -24.51 6.55
N SER A 848 49.53 -23.85 5.88
CA SER A 848 50.87 -24.36 5.57
C SER A 848 51.61 -24.79 6.85
N GLU A 849 51.58 -24.01 7.93
CA GLU A 849 52.17 -24.39 9.21
C GLU A 849 51.57 -25.69 9.81
N GLU A 850 50.29 -25.95 9.58
CA GLU A 850 49.62 -27.15 10.09
C GLU A 850 49.84 -28.39 9.20
N ILE A 851 49.81 -28.21 7.88
CA ILE A 851 49.78 -29.32 6.91
C ILE A 851 51.12 -29.58 6.23
N ASP A 852 52.00 -28.60 6.08
CA ASP A 852 53.23 -28.79 5.30
C ASP A 852 54.27 -29.58 6.09
N ALA A 853 55.03 -30.40 5.36
CA ALA A 853 56.11 -31.18 5.92
C ALA A 853 57.39 -30.35 6.02
N ASP A 854 58.03 -30.35 7.19
CA ASP A 854 59.41 -29.89 7.32
C ASP A 854 60.33 -30.89 6.63
N LEU A 855 60.64 -30.61 5.36
CA LEU A 855 61.41 -31.49 4.50
C LEU A 855 62.81 -31.79 5.08
N VAL A 856 63.40 -30.88 5.86
CA VAL A 856 64.71 -31.12 6.49
C VAL A 856 64.59 -32.24 7.51
N ASN A 857 63.57 -32.19 8.36
CA ASN A 857 63.29 -33.23 9.34
C ASN A 857 62.81 -34.53 8.67
N VAL A 858 61.95 -34.46 7.65
CA VAL A 858 61.48 -35.65 6.91
C VAL A 858 62.63 -36.38 6.21
N ILE A 859 63.55 -35.66 5.56
CA ILE A 859 64.73 -36.27 4.92
C ILE A 859 65.66 -36.90 5.96
N SER A 860 65.87 -36.22 7.10
CA SER A 860 66.66 -36.75 8.21
C SER A 860 66.05 -38.04 8.77
N ASP A 861 64.75 -38.05 9.04
CA ASP A 861 64.02 -39.22 9.56
C ASP A 861 63.95 -40.35 8.54
N LEU A 862 63.76 -40.04 7.26
CA LEU A 862 63.77 -41.03 6.18
C LEU A 862 65.13 -41.74 6.13
N SER A 863 66.22 -40.96 6.18
CA SER A 863 67.58 -41.50 6.18
C SER A 863 67.86 -42.35 7.41
N ALA A 864 67.43 -41.89 8.59
CA ALA A 864 67.57 -42.64 9.84
C ALA A 864 66.76 -43.95 9.83
N ARG A 865 65.54 -43.94 9.32
CA ARG A 865 64.69 -45.14 9.20
C ARG A 865 65.19 -46.11 8.14
N GLN A 866 65.75 -45.64 7.04
CA GLN A 866 66.41 -46.49 6.04
C GLN A 866 67.58 -47.24 6.66
N ALA A 867 68.45 -46.53 7.41
CA ALA A 867 69.57 -47.14 8.11
C ALA A 867 69.11 -48.16 9.18
N ASN A 868 68.04 -47.87 9.93
CA ASN A 868 67.45 -48.80 10.90
C ASN A 868 66.84 -50.04 10.23
N LEU A 869 66.15 -49.88 9.10
CA LEU A 869 65.59 -50.99 8.35
C LEU A 869 66.70 -51.92 7.85
N GLU A 870 67.79 -51.38 7.31
CA GLU A 870 68.96 -52.15 6.91
C GLU A 870 69.64 -52.88 8.07
N ALA A 871 69.70 -52.25 9.25
CA ALA A 871 70.23 -52.86 10.47
C ALA A 871 69.31 -54.00 10.95
N THR A 872 68.00 -53.79 10.98
CA THR A 872 66.99 -54.81 11.32
C THR A 872 67.04 -55.98 10.34
N LEU A 873 67.18 -55.73 9.04
CA LEU A 873 67.37 -56.76 8.02
C LEU A 873 68.67 -57.56 8.21
N ARG A 874 69.77 -56.89 8.59
CA ARG A 874 71.03 -57.57 8.95
C ARG A 874 70.88 -58.46 10.19
N VAL A 875 70.19 -58.00 11.22
CA VAL A 875 69.94 -58.78 12.45
C VAL A 875 68.98 -59.94 12.18
N ILE A 876 67.91 -59.73 11.40
CA ILE A 876 67.03 -60.82 10.94
C ILE A 876 67.83 -61.86 10.15
N GLY A 877 68.68 -61.41 9.22
CA GLY A 877 69.57 -62.29 8.45
C GLY A 877 70.54 -63.09 9.32
N GLN A 878 71.15 -62.47 10.34
CA GLN A 878 72.05 -63.13 11.30
C GLN A 878 71.29 -64.10 12.23
N THR A 879 70.10 -63.73 12.69
CA THR A 879 69.27 -64.59 13.56
C THR A 879 68.75 -65.80 12.78
N LEU A 880 68.30 -65.62 11.53
CA LEU A 880 67.93 -66.71 10.62
C LEU A 880 69.12 -67.60 10.21
N GLN A 881 70.35 -67.06 10.18
CA GLN A 881 71.57 -67.86 9.96
C GLN A 881 71.97 -68.66 11.20
N LEU A 882 71.78 -68.13 12.41
CA LEU A 882 72.03 -68.84 13.67
C LEU A 882 71.02 -69.97 13.92
N THR A 883 69.76 -69.81 13.51
CA THR A 883 68.72 -70.85 13.68
C THR A 883 68.95 -72.07 12.80
N VAL A 884 69.48 -71.88 11.58
CA VAL A 884 69.82 -72.99 10.67
C VAL A 884 71.05 -73.76 11.16
N LEU A 885 71.98 -73.09 11.84
CA LEU A 885 73.21 -73.71 12.37
C LEU A 885 73.03 -74.44 13.71
N ASN A 886 71.91 -74.25 14.42
CA ASN A 886 71.57 -74.98 15.64
C ASN A 886 70.49 -76.06 15.46
N PHE A 887 69.97 -76.27 14.25
CA PHE A 887 69.05 -77.37 13.94
C PHE A 887 69.68 -78.49 13.09
N LEU A 888 71.00 -78.42 12.85
CA LEU A 888 71.85 -79.55 12.46
C LEU A 888 72.69 -79.95 13.66
#